data_AF-A0A3G9JFE7-F1
#
_entry.id   AF-A0A3G9JFE7-F1
#
_cell.length_a   1.000
_cell.length_b   1.000
_cell.length_c   1.000
_cell.angle_alpha   90.00
_cell.angle_beta   90.00
_cell.angle_gamma   90.00
#
_symmetry.space_group_name_H-M   'P 1'
#
loop_
_entity.id
_entity.type
_entity.pdbx_description
1 polymer ?
#
loop_
_entity_poly.entity_id
_entity_poly.type
_entity_poly.pdbx_seq_one_letter_code
_entity_poly.pdbx_strand_id
1 'polypeptide(L)'
;MIMTFISPVEDETFYSFMSRLAEANGTNYQHLSKYLDVAGSYDLIKHETMTILNKIEFPLPADEILMKHTLFPLIAPLFNDITQTMWINGFERKRHKFPKMIPLIRNHYNGTNICPICLKEDLTTYNRPLFRRSHQAPGVTACWKHGVKLVAYGTEDMHVTRASDFELNFANFCHELLKTDLHCNFQDITFYLREIIETKFVNKKDCISLIEHTIPDGMLTGPAEKILNRVIFKSSTGTTAPLNILLFEFVLSTVSNIRNRFESEKCHLNVSKDYEVLKSYGLFSVVQHNCGERFLATEYGFNAGWQCPHCENARNDEEKFIEVAENVNPDYKICSEYLGPQKFIEVKHKCGLIHHIRAKYMLEERVCECEKGPTLSEMKSLVEQNDFKLLSAEKTTSRSTTVLKIKHTKCGHIFFKTMSNFQRSPYCSYCRSIGFSVAILDLTINNTDEYKKAVADLTGDDYTVLTGISTSGQENVKIRCNKCKKIIVMPARDFLVGRRCPCEKNPYGDEFPEFVLEASKNLYHVRSKEAKNSFDVFNSDGKVVLENVSKLLILSELRRPTQSKVLPLPDDVRKKVKDVPIGILPYIRNTIAENPSADYTAESLSNENYSIYDLNMKLSFLQRRGELYRVSEGVYHDVNDPDFDKKRIMPEKTFEIRDLLWILVKDRNDSYTISELSDLTGYSVSQIGTALVSLDHLKRIHRVAMGTYVTGAGKDFVTVPDQVLEYVKENLSEGEFTASDINIPDLTRQQITDALKKFPQKGLAKRIKTGVYMYTGKDRIREKTMEDTVMDVINKDIVRDYTLKDFEFLDKPKNQLSSILSRLVRKGYLYRVSKGVFHSTEDVKEE
;
A
#
# COMPACT_ATOMS: atom_id res chain seq x y z
N MET A 1 -25.93 44.77 -22.64
CA MET A 1 -25.81 45.75 -21.54
C MET A 1 -26.60 45.18 -20.38
N ILE A 2 -26.07 45.15 -19.15
CA ILE A 2 -26.87 44.79 -17.96
C ILE A 2 -27.85 45.95 -17.77
N MET A 3 -29.15 45.70 -17.96
CA MET A 3 -30.20 46.74 -17.87
C MET A 3 -30.67 46.96 -16.44
N THR A 4 -30.60 45.94 -15.60
CA THR A 4 -31.02 46.00 -14.19
C THR A 4 -29.91 45.42 -13.32
N PHE A 5 -29.31 46.28 -12.50
CA PHE A 5 -28.39 45.83 -11.47
C PHE A 5 -29.16 45.57 -10.17
N ILE A 6 -28.85 44.45 -9.52
CA ILE A 6 -29.31 44.11 -8.19
C ILE A 6 -28.07 43.97 -7.30
N SER A 7 -28.16 44.41 -6.04
CA SER A 7 -27.05 44.23 -5.10
C SER A 7 -26.95 42.77 -4.65
N PRO A 8 -25.72 42.24 -4.48
CA PRO A 8 -25.53 40.94 -3.85
C PRO A 8 -25.93 40.97 -2.38
N VAL A 9 -26.38 39.84 -1.84
CA VAL A 9 -26.78 39.69 -0.44
C VAL A 9 -25.57 39.23 0.40
N GLU A 10 -25.56 39.56 1.70
CA GLU A 10 -24.55 39.05 2.62
C GLU A 10 -24.50 37.52 2.62
N ASP A 11 -23.27 36.98 2.66
CA ASP A 11 -22.97 35.55 2.63
C ASP A 11 -23.52 34.82 1.39
N GLU A 12 -23.95 35.54 0.35
CA GLU A 12 -24.40 34.96 -0.93
C GLU A 12 -23.19 34.51 -1.77
N THR A 13 -23.26 33.31 -2.35
CA THR A 13 -22.27 32.85 -3.33
C THR A 13 -22.36 33.65 -4.63
N PHE A 14 -21.24 33.81 -5.34
CA PHE A 14 -21.24 34.49 -6.63
C PHE A 14 -22.16 33.81 -7.66
N TYR A 15 -22.28 32.48 -7.62
CA TYR A 15 -23.21 31.74 -8.47
C TYR A 15 -24.69 32.10 -8.20
N SER A 16 -25.08 32.15 -6.92
CA SER A 16 -26.42 32.59 -6.52
C SER A 16 -26.69 33.99 -7.06
N PHE A 17 -25.78 34.93 -6.76
CA PHE A 17 -25.88 36.31 -7.20
C PHE A 17 -26.04 36.43 -8.72
N MET A 18 -25.16 35.77 -9.48
CA MET A 18 -25.19 35.75 -10.95
C MET A 18 -26.49 35.17 -11.51
N SER A 19 -27.05 34.14 -10.87
CA SER A 19 -28.32 33.56 -11.27
C SER A 19 -29.47 34.55 -11.06
N ARG A 20 -29.45 35.28 -9.95
CA ARG A 20 -30.44 36.35 -9.70
C ARG A 20 -30.30 37.51 -10.67
N LEU A 21 -29.06 37.91 -10.95
CA LEU A 21 -28.77 38.99 -11.89
C LEU A 21 -29.24 38.63 -13.30
N ALA A 22 -29.03 37.38 -13.73
CA ALA A 22 -29.51 36.89 -15.01
C ALA A 22 -31.03 37.02 -15.14
N GLU A 23 -31.77 36.53 -14.14
CA GLU A 23 -33.23 36.60 -14.16
C GLU A 23 -33.77 38.02 -14.10
N ALA A 24 -33.16 38.89 -13.28
CA ALA A 24 -33.51 40.32 -13.25
C ALA A 24 -33.32 41.00 -14.61
N ASN A 25 -32.47 40.45 -15.46
CA ASN A 25 -32.23 40.90 -16.83
C ASN A 25 -32.97 40.05 -17.88
N GLY A 26 -33.97 39.25 -17.47
CA GLY A 26 -34.80 38.45 -18.39
C GLY A 26 -34.03 37.34 -19.13
N THR A 27 -32.92 36.88 -18.57
CA THR A 27 -32.08 35.83 -19.16
C THR A 27 -31.78 34.72 -18.16
N ASN A 28 -31.01 33.72 -18.56
CA ASN A 28 -30.56 32.64 -17.67
C ASN A 28 -29.06 32.75 -17.37
N TYR A 29 -28.62 32.05 -16.33
CA TYR A 29 -27.23 32.05 -15.88
C TYR A 29 -26.25 31.76 -17.01
N GLN A 30 -26.51 30.75 -17.85
CA GLN A 30 -25.58 30.32 -18.92
C GLN A 30 -25.41 31.40 -19.99
N HIS A 31 -26.51 32.07 -20.33
CA HIS A 31 -26.51 33.14 -21.32
C HIS A 31 -25.81 34.38 -20.75
N LEU A 32 -26.12 34.78 -19.51
CA LEU A 32 -25.45 35.91 -18.86
C LEU A 32 -23.96 35.61 -18.65
N SER A 33 -23.60 34.40 -18.21
CA SER A 33 -22.21 34.01 -18.00
C SER A 33 -21.43 34.03 -19.31
N LYS A 34 -22.00 33.52 -20.39
CA LYS A 34 -21.37 33.58 -21.72
C LYS A 34 -21.24 35.03 -22.21
N TYR A 35 -22.25 35.86 -21.99
CA TYR A 35 -22.23 37.28 -22.36
C TYR A 35 -21.13 38.05 -21.62
N LEU A 36 -20.95 37.78 -20.32
CA LEU A 36 -19.90 38.35 -19.49
C LEU A 36 -18.54 37.65 -19.65
N ASP A 37 -18.41 36.71 -20.60
CA ASP A 37 -17.22 35.88 -20.82
C ASP A 37 -16.72 35.21 -19.52
N VAL A 38 -17.68 34.85 -18.66
CA VAL A 38 -17.45 34.15 -17.40
C VAL A 38 -17.37 32.65 -17.68
N ALA A 39 -16.15 32.10 -17.63
CA ALA A 39 -15.89 30.71 -17.98
C ALA A 39 -16.03 29.78 -16.76
N GLY A 40 -17.11 28.98 -16.70
CA GLY A 40 -17.38 27.99 -15.64
C GLY A 40 -17.99 26.69 -16.18
N SER A 41 -17.56 25.53 -15.66
CA SER A 41 -18.27 24.25 -15.85
C SER A 41 -19.37 24.13 -14.80
N TYR A 42 -20.49 23.47 -15.11
CA TYR A 42 -21.71 23.31 -14.29
C TYR A 42 -21.55 22.87 -12.81
N ASP A 43 -20.36 22.48 -12.33
CA ASP A 43 -20.04 22.17 -10.93
C ASP A 43 -19.82 23.42 -10.04
N LEU A 44 -20.47 24.53 -10.37
CA LEU A 44 -20.27 25.89 -9.83
C LEU A 44 -20.56 26.06 -8.34
N ILE A 45 -21.20 25.08 -7.72
CA ILE A 45 -21.52 25.12 -6.29
C ILE A 45 -20.49 24.35 -5.44
N LYS A 46 -19.64 23.53 -6.10
CA LYS A 46 -18.57 22.76 -5.45
C LYS A 46 -17.17 23.33 -5.70
N HIS A 47 -17.01 24.10 -6.78
CA HIS A 47 -15.72 24.62 -7.22
C HIS A 47 -15.87 26.09 -7.63
N GLU A 48 -15.74 26.98 -6.66
CA GLU A 48 -15.81 28.43 -6.87
C GLU A 48 -14.54 28.96 -7.56
N THR A 49 -14.36 28.60 -8.82
CA THR A 49 -13.31 29.18 -9.65
C THR A 49 -13.97 29.82 -10.86
N MET A 50 -14.34 31.08 -10.71
CA MET A 50 -14.87 31.91 -11.77
C MET A 50 -13.71 32.66 -12.39
N THR A 51 -13.54 32.54 -13.70
CA THR A 51 -12.75 33.50 -14.46
C THR A 51 -13.70 34.61 -14.85
N ILE A 52 -13.61 35.80 -14.26
CA ILE A 52 -14.34 36.97 -14.74
C ILE A 52 -13.42 37.62 -15.76
N LEU A 53 -13.77 37.54 -17.04
CA LEU A 53 -12.93 38.14 -18.08
C LEU A 53 -13.22 39.63 -18.22
N ASN A 54 -12.12 40.41 -18.16
CA ASN A 54 -11.97 41.86 -18.30
C ASN A 54 -12.52 42.44 -19.62
N LYS A 55 -13.80 42.24 -19.93
CA LYS A 55 -14.39 42.81 -21.16
C LYS A 55 -15.71 43.54 -20.98
N ILE A 56 -16.34 43.46 -19.82
CA ILE A 56 -17.56 44.22 -19.52
C ILE A 56 -17.35 44.83 -18.14
N GLU A 57 -17.66 46.13 -17.99
CA GLU A 57 -17.77 46.80 -16.69
C GLU A 57 -18.78 46.03 -15.84
N PHE A 58 -18.29 45.03 -15.10
CA PHE A 58 -19.11 44.34 -14.14
C PHE A 58 -19.25 45.30 -12.95
N PRO A 59 -20.48 45.57 -12.48
CA PRO A 59 -20.73 46.59 -11.47
C PRO A 59 -20.12 46.28 -10.09
N LEU A 60 -19.61 45.06 -9.86
CA LEU A 60 -18.88 44.71 -8.63
C LEU A 60 -17.38 44.55 -8.90
N PRO A 61 -16.50 45.16 -8.08
CA PRO A 61 -15.06 44.95 -8.15
C PRO A 61 -14.66 43.48 -7.95
N ALA A 62 -13.61 43.06 -8.64
CA ALA A 62 -13.03 41.71 -8.57
C ALA A 62 -12.68 41.28 -7.14
N ASP A 63 -12.06 42.17 -6.37
CA ASP A 63 -11.67 41.92 -4.98
C ASP A 63 -12.87 41.72 -4.06
N GLU A 64 -13.96 42.47 -4.28
CA GLU A 64 -15.20 42.29 -3.51
C GLU A 64 -15.85 40.94 -3.79
N ILE A 65 -15.89 40.52 -5.06
CA ILE A 65 -16.39 39.20 -5.44
C ILE A 65 -15.57 38.10 -4.76
N LEU A 66 -14.24 38.20 -4.84
CA LEU A 66 -13.36 37.20 -4.27
C LEU A 66 -13.52 37.12 -2.75
N MET A 67 -13.52 38.25 -2.04
CA MET A 67 -13.58 38.27 -0.57
C MET A 67 -14.97 38.04 0.02
N LYS A 68 -16.04 38.49 -0.65
CA LYS A 68 -17.42 38.44 -0.10
C LYS A 68 -18.34 37.44 -0.77
N HIS A 69 -17.97 36.91 -1.94
CA HIS A 69 -18.82 36.02 -2.74
C HIS A 69 -18.17 34.68 -3.11
N THR A 70 -16.98 34.39 -2.57
CA THR A 70 -16.31 33.06 -2.65
C THR A 70 -15.76 32.60 -1.29
N LEU A 71 -15.27 31.36 -1.23
CA LEU A 71 -14.58 30.70 -0.13
C LEU A 71 -13.07 31.02 -0.12
N PHE A 72 -12.59 31.88 -1.02
CA PHE A 72 -11.18 32.27 -1.08
C PHE A 72 -10.60 32.70 0.28
N PRO A 73 -11.24 33.57 1.08
CA PRO A 73 -10.68 33.99 2.38
C PRO A 73 -10.50 32.82 3.37
N LEU A 74 -11.32 31.78 3.24
CA LEU A 74 -11.26 30.61 4.12
C LEU A 74 -10.20 29.60 3.65
N ILE A 75 -10.03 29.42 2.34
CA ILE A 75 -9.25 28.31 1.79
C ILE A 75 -7.86 28.72 1.32
N ALA A 76 -7.72 29.93 0.77
CA ALA A 76 -6.43 30.42 0.28
C ALA A 76 -5.32 30.44 1.36
N PRO A 77 -5.58 30.80 2.64
CA PRO A 77 -4.58 30.69 3.71
C PRO A 77 -3.97 29.29 3.88
N LEU A 78 -4.69 28.25 3.47
CA LEU A 78 -4.31 26.85 3.63
C LEU A 78 -3.44 26.33 2.48
N PHE A 79 -3.15 27.19 1.51
CA PHE A 79 -2.35 26.89 0.33
C PHE A 79 -0.99 27.58 0.40
N ASN A 80 -0.01 27.07 -0.36
CA ASN A 80 1.26 27.79 -0.56
C ASN A 80 1.07 28.98 -1.51
N ASP A 81 2.03 29.90 -1.50
CA ASP A 81 1.96 31.17 -2.25
C ASP A 81 1.73 30.97 -3.74
N ILE A 82 2.34 29.95 -4.34
CA ILE A 82 2.14 29.60 -5.75
C ILE A 82 0.68 29.23 -6.01
N THR A 83 0.10 28.37 -5.17
CA THR A 83 -1.30 27.97 -5.36
C THR A 83 -2.24 29.15 -5.13
N GLN A 84 -1.99 30.00 -4.13
CA GLN A 84 -2.74 31.25 -3.95
C GLN A 84 -2.66 32.15 -5.19
N THR A 85 -1.45 32.31 -5.75
CA THR A 85 -1.21 33.04 -7.01
C THR A 85 -1.96 32.43 -8.19
N MET A 86 -1.98 31.10 -8.30
CA MET A 86 -2.70 30.40 -9.36
C MET A 86 -4.21 30.57 -9.25
N TRP A 87 -4.75 30.70 -8.03
CA TRP A 87 -6.15 31.03 -7.81
C TRP A 87 -6.50 32.43 -8.32
N ILE A 88 -5.70 33.44 -7.95
CA ILE A 88 -5.86 34.82 -8.42
C ILE A 88 -5.75 34.88 -9.95
N ASN A 89 -4.72 34.26 -10.52
CA ASN A 89 -4.55 34.22 -11.97
C ASN A 89 -5.67 33.47 -12.69
N GLY A 90 -6.23 32.41 -12.08
CA GLY A 90 -7.40 31.72 -12.61
C GLY A 90 -8.68 32.57 -12.60
N PHE A 91 -8.73 33.57 -11.71
CA PHE A 91 -9.83 34.53 -11.59
C PHE A 91 -9.72 35.67 -12.63
N GLU A 92 -8.52 36.25 -12.78
CA GLU A 92 -8.27 37.45 -13.60
C GLU A 92 -7.86 37.17 -15.06
N ARG A 93 -7.28 36.00 -15.36
CA ARG A 93 -6.62 35.73 -16.66
C ARG A 93 -7.38 34.74 -17.54
N LYS A 94 -7.19 34.85 -18.86
CA LYS A 94 -7.81 33.99 -19.88
C LYS A 94 -7.50 32.49 -19.67
N ARG A 95 -8.56 31.74 -19.36
CA ARG A 95 -8.56 30.28 -19.12
C ARG A 95 -8.02 29.40 -20.26
N HIS A 96 -7.99 29.87 -21.51
CA HIS A 96 -7.38 29.12 -22.62
C HIS A 96 -5.85 29.27 -22.68
N LYS A 97 -5.30 30.34 -22.10
CA LYS A 97 -3.85 30.55 -21.97
C LYS A 97 -3.27 29.84 -20.74
N PHE A 98 -4.10 29.54 -19.73
CA PHE A 98 -3.70 28.91 -18.48
C PHE A 98 -4.71 27.82 -18.07
N PRO A 99 -4.29 26.54 -17.95
CA PRO A 99 -5.20 25.46 -17.63
C PRO A 99 -5.71 25.56 -16.18
N LYS A 100 -6.78 24.83 -15.86
CA LYS A 100 -7.24 24.63 -14.47
C LYS A 100 -6.10 24.05 -13.62
N MET A 101 -5.45 24.91 -12.85
CA MET A 101 -4.39 24.56 -11.88
C MET A 101 -4.90 24.57 -10.44
N ILE A 102 -6.19 24.84 -10.24
CA ILE A 102 -6.80 24.95 -8.93
C ILE A 102 -7.12 23.54 -8.39
N PRO A 103 -6.63 23.19 -7.18
CA PRO A 103 -6.95 21.92 -6.55
C PRO A 103 -8.47 21.75 -6.37
N LEU A 104 -8.97 20.54 -6.67
CA LEU A 104 -10.37 20.19 -6.37
C LEU A 104 -10.55 20.16 -4.85
N ILE A 105 -11.28 21.13 -4.31
CA ILE A 105 -11.74 21.11 -2.92
C ILE A 105 -12.87 20.09 -2.83
N ARG A 106 -12.67 19.03 -2.05
CA ARG A 106 -13.72 18.05 -1.77
C ARG A 106 -14.53 18.53 -0.57
N ASN A 107 -15.85 18.63 -0.74
CA ASN A 107 -16.77 18.81 0.39
C ASN A 107 -17.31 17.44 0.84
N HIS A 108 -17.77 17.34 2.09
CA HIS A 108 -18.38 16.13 2.66
C HIS A 108 -19.74 15.80 2.04
N TYR A 109 -20.39 16.78 1.42
CA TYR A 109 -21.64 16.60 0.70
C TYR A 109 -21.44 16.55 -0.82
N ASN A 110 -22.14 15.62 -1.46
CA ASN A 110 -22.14 15.44 -2.91
C ASN A 110 -23.09 16.40 -3.65
N GLY A 111 -23.48 17.53 -3.06
CA GLY A 111 -24.40 18.52 -3.64
C GLY A 111 -24.23 19.92 -3.05
N THR A 112 -25.14 20.82 -3.41
CA THR A 112 -25.22 22.19 -2.88
C THR A 112 -25.85 22.17 -1.51
N ASN A 113 -25.15 22.66 -0.49
CA ASN A 113 -25.66 22.63 0.87
C ASN A 113 -26.62 23.79 1.13
N ILE A 114 -27.80 23.49 1.65
CA ILE A 114 -28.79 24.48 2.04
C ILE A 114 -29.37 24.20 3.42
N CYS A 115 -29.73 25.26 4.11
CA CYS A 115 -30.52 25.20 5.33
C CYS A 115 -32.00 25.29 4.95
N PRO A 116 -32.87 24.34 5.36
CA PRO A 116 -34.31 24.43 5.08
C PRO A 116 -34.97 25.70 5.63
N ILE A 117 -34.45 26.23 6.75
CA ILE A 117 -34.97 27.45 7.37
C ILE A 117 -34.50 28.70 6.61
N CYS A 118 -33.20 28.80 6.26
CA CYS A 118 -32.73 29.88 5.36
C CYS A 118 -33.51 29.88 4.04
N LEU A 119 -33.73 28.71 3.45
CA LEU A 119 -34.49 28.60 2.22
C LEU A 119 -35.91 29.19 2.36
N LYS A 120 -36.60 28.90 3.47
CA LYS A 120 -37.92 29.47 3.75
C LYS A 120 -37.87 31.00 3.92
N GLU A 121 -36.87 31.51 4.63
CA GLU A 121 -36.63 32.96 4.79
C GLU A 121 -36.37 33.62 3.43
N ASP A 122 -35.57 32.98 2.58
CA ASP A 122 -35.18 33.47 1.26
C ASP A 122 -36.36 33.47 0.29
N LEU A 123 -37.18 32.41 0.28
CA LEU A 123 -38.43 32.35 -0.48
C LEU A 123 -39.44 33.40 -0.02
N THR A 124 -39.44 33.77 1.25
CA THR A 124 -40.34 34.82 1.76
C THR A 124 -39.84 36.21 1.39
N THR A 125 -38.53 36.46 1.48
CA THR A 125 -37.93 37.80 1.35
C THR A 125 -37.60 38.14 -0.11
N TYR A 126 -37.07 37.17 -0.85
CA TYR A 126 -36.54 37.36 -2.20
C TYR A 126 -37.32 36.57 -3.25
N ASN A 127 -38.33 35.80 -2.84
CA ASN A 127 -39.09 34.89 -3.68
C ASN A 127 -38.23 33.83 -4.40
N ARG A 128 -37.10 33.45 -3.80
CA ARG A 128 -36.13 32.51 -4.38
C ARG A 128 -35.10 32.01 -3.36
N PRO A 129 -34.46 30.85 -3.59
CA PRO A 129 -33.33 30.38 -2.78
C PRO A 129 -32.10 31.29 -2.93
N LEU A 130 -31.39 31.55 -1.82
CA LEU A 130 -30.03 32.09 -1.84
C LEU A 130 -29.05 31.01 -1.39
N PHE A 131 -28.00 30.77 -2.20
CA PHE A 131 -26.95 29.84 -1.80
C PHE A 131 -25.90 30.56 -0.97
N ARG A 132 -25.78 30.15 0.29
CA ARG A 132 -24.86 30.74 1.26
C ARG A 132 -23.46 30.17 1.12
N ARG A 133 -22.43 31.01 1.17
CA ARG A 133 -21.02 30.58 1.11
C ARG A 133 -20.64 29.78 2.34
N SER A 134 -21.04 30.25 3.52
CA SER A 134 -20.79 29.55 4.79
C SER A 134 -21.29 28.10 4.78
N HIS A 135 -22.40 27.81 4.10
CA HIS A 135 -22.92 26.46 3.94
C HIS A 135 -22.08 25.59 2.99
N GLN A 136 -21.33 26.21 2.06
CA GLN A 136 -20.48 25.50 1.10
C GLN A 136 -19.06 25.25 1.63
N ALA A 137 -18.69 25.79 2.80
CA ALA A 137 -17.37 25.59 3.38
C ALA A 137 -17.05 24.08 3.59
N PRO A 138 -15.79 23.65 3.41
CA PRO A 138 -15.45 22.23 3.49
C PRO A 138 -15.76 21.62 4.86
N GLY A 139 -16.59 20.58 4.86
CA GLY A 139 -16.97 19.85 6.08
C GLY A 139 -18.00 20.54 6.95
N VAL A 140 -18.51 21.70 6.54
CA VAL A 140 -19.67 22.30 7.18
C VAL A 140 -20.92 21.51 6.81
N THR A 141 -21.55 20.90 7.82
CA THR A 141 -22.78 20.12 7.69
C THR A 141 -23.97 20.73 8.43
N ALA A 142 -23.77 21.88 9.08
CA ALA A 142 -24.77 22.60 9.85
C ALA A 142 -24.87 24.07 9.43
N CYS A 143 -26.04 24.65 9.61
CA CYS A 143 -26.27 26.08 9.46
C CYS A 143 -25.80 26.79 10.75
N TRP A 144 -24.81 27.68 10.62
CA TRP A 144 -24.32 28.51 11.72
C TRP A 144 -25.42 29.42 12.31
N LYS A 145 -26.36 29.88 11.45
CA LYS A 145 -27.45 30.77 11.84
C LYS A 145 -28.58 30.06 12.58
N HIS A 146 -29.01 28.90 12.09
CA HIS A 146 -30.22 28.22 12.59
C HIS A 146 -29.95 26.95 13.41
N GLY A 147 -28.71 26.46 13.46
CA GLY A 147 -28.35 25.28 14.25
C GLY A 147 -28.92 23.95 13.73
N VAL A 148 -29.31 23.90 12.45
CA VAL A 148 -29.91 22.72 11.82
C VAL A 148 -28.96 22.11 10.78
N LYS A 149 -29.11 20.81 10.51
CA LYS A 149 -28.33 20.12 9.50
C LYS A 149 -28.64 20.66 8.11
N LEU A 150 -27.59 20.81 7.31
CA LEU A 150 -27.68 21.18 5.90
C LEU A 150 -28.12 19.95 5.09
N VAL A 151 -28.93 20.20 4.06
CA VAL A 151 -29.37 19.18 3.11
C VAL A 151 -28.91 19.56 1.71
N ALA A 152 -28.81 18.58 0.82
CA ALA A 152 -28.51 18.86 -0.58
C ALA A 152 -29.70 19.53 -1.26
N TYR A 153 -29.45 20.60 -2.03
CA TYR A 153 -30.47 21.27 -2.83
C TYR A 153 -31.11 20.29 -3.82
N GLY A 154 -32.44 20.35 -3.94
CA GLY A 154 -33.22 19.45 -4.80
C GLY A 154 -33.60 18.11 -4.16
N THR A 155 -33.31 17.90 -2.87
CA THR A 155 -33.87 16.78 -2.12
C THR A 155 -35.36 17.02 -1.84
N GLU A 156 -36.19 16.00 -2.08
CA GLU A 156 -37.64 16.07 -1.85
C GLU A 156 -37.99 16.18 -0.36
N ASP A 157 -37.10 15.68 0.50
CA ASP A 157 -37.33 15.57 1.93
C ASP A 157 -36.48 16.56 2.74
N MET A 158 -37.04 17.75 2.99
CA MET A 158 -36.37 18.87 3.65
C MET A 158 -36.60 18.88 5.17
N HIS A 159 -36.49 17.73 5.81
CA HIS A 159 -36.70 17.61 7.25
C HIS A 159 -35.72 18.49 8.05
N VAL A 160 -36.28 19.33 8.91
CA VAL A 160 -35.51 20.18 9.82
C VAL A 160 -34.98 19.32 10.96
N THR A 161 -33.69 18.96 10.88
CA THR A 161 -33.00 18.17 11.91
C THR A 161 -32.00 19.04 12.64
N ARG A 162 -31.97 19.00 13.97
CA ARG A 162 -30.99 19.74 14.77
C ARG A 162 -29.58 19.20 14.52
N ALA A 163 -28.61 20.09 14.36
CA ALA A 163 -27.20 19.72 14.27
C ALA A 163 -26.63 19.35 15.64
N SER A 164 -25.60 18.50 15.66
CA SER A 164 -24.82 18.27 16.88
C SER A 164 -24.00 19.49 17.27
N ASP A 165 -23.58 19.57 18.54
CA ASP A 165 -22.77 20.69 19.03
C ASP A 165 -21.46 20.83 18.26
N PHE A 166 -20.82 19.69 17.90
CA PHE A 166 -19.63 19.70 17.06
C PHE A 166 -19.92 20.34 15.69
N GLU A 167 -20.95 19.87 14.98
CA GLU A 167 -21.29 20.36 13.64
C GLU A 167 -21.59 21.87 13.66
N LEU A 168 -22.34 22.34 14.67
CA LEU A 168 -22.65 23.76 14.84
C LEU A 168 -21.43 24.60 15.20
N ASN A 169 -20.60 24.14 16.13
CA ASN A 169 -19.38 24.86 16.53
C ASN A 169 -18.38 24.96 15.37
N PHE A 170 -18.23 23.90 14.59
CA PHE A 170 -17.39 23.92 13.40
C PHE A 170 -17.95 24.86 12.32
N ALA A 171 -19.27 24.86 12.10
CA ALA A 171 -19.92 25.80 11.19
C ALA A 171 -19.71 27.27 11.60
N ASN A 172 -19.84 27.57 12.90
CA ASN A 172 -19.56 28.90 13.45
C ASN A 172 -18.09 29.29 13.27
N PHE A 173 -17.17 28.37 13.55
CA PHE A 173 -15.74 28.59 13.33
C PHE A 173 -15.43 28.95 11.87
N CYS A 174 -15.92 28.17 10.90
CA CYS A 174 -15.72 28.45 9.48
C CYS A 174 -16.38 29.77 9.04
N HIS A 175 -17.59 30.07 9.54
CA HIS A 175 -18.29 31.31 9.22
C HIS A 175 -17.52 32.55 9.71
N GLU A 176 -17.02 32.51 10.94
CA GLU A 176 -16.24 33.60 11.53
C GLU A 176 -14.86 33.77 10.87
N LEU A 177 -14.23 32.66 10.47
CA LEU A 177 -12.95 32.69 9.75
C LEU A 177 -13.11 33.21 8.32
N LEU A 178 -14.23 32.90 7.65
CA LEU A 178 -14.55 33.39 6.30
C LEU A 178 -14.67 34.93 6.21
N LYS A 179 -14.89 35.61 7.34
CA LYS A 179 -14.97 37.08 7.44
C LYS A 179 -13.62 37.76 7.70
N THR A 180 -12.55 36.99 7.87
CA THR A 180 -11.22 37.52 8.24
C THR A 180 -10.37 37.84 7.03
N ASP A 181 -9.42 38.76 7.21
CA ASP A 181 -8.43 39.14 6.20
C ASP A 181 -7.03 38.68 6.64
N LEU A 182 -6.76 37.37 6.51
CA LEU A 182 -5.53 36.77 7.00
C LEU A 182 -4.37 36.97 6.01
N HIS A 183 -3.20 37.36 6.52
CA HIS A 183 -1.94 37.36 5.80
C HIS A 183 -1.11 36.14 6.22
N CYS A 184 -1.37 35.00 5.58
CA CYS A 184 -0.62 33.77 5.81
C CYS A 184 -0.74 32.77 4.67
N ASN A 185 0.19 31.81 4.65
CA ASN A 185 0.16 30.66 3.77
C ASN A 185 0.22 29.34 4.55
N PHE A 186 0.20 28.24 3.81
CA PHE A 186 0.29 26.89 4.37
C PHE A 186 1.46 26.69 5.34
N GLN A 187 2.63 27.26 5.04
CA GLN A 187 3.81 27.11 5.90
C GLN A 187 3.60 27.83 7.22
N ASP A 188 3.09 29.07 7.19
CA ASP A 188 2.79 29.87 8.38
C ASP A 188 1.78 29.17 9.29
N ILE A 189 0.69 28.64 8.72
CA ILE A 189 -0.31 27.86 9.47
C ILE A 189 0.31 26.61 10.09
N THR A 190 1.09 25.84 9.33
CA THR A 190 1.70 24.61 9.85
C THR A 190 2.71 24.90 10.97
N PHE A 191 3.44 26.00 10.87
CA PHE A 191 4.37 26.45 11.90
C PHE A 191 3.61 26.87 13.17
N TYR A 192 2.58 27.70 13.03
CA TYR A 192 1.72 28.11 14.14
C TYR A 192 1.06 26.94 14.87
N LEU A 193 0.50 25.99 14.13
CA LEU A 193 -0.08 24.78 14.73
C LEU A 193 0.99 23.93 15.43
N ARG A 194 2.22 23.87 14.88
CA ARG A 194 3.33 23.18 15.55
C ARG A 194 3.68 23.87 16.87
N GLU A 195 3.80 25.19 16.89
CA GLU A 195 4.04 25.96 18.11
C GLU A 195 2.97 25.70 19.17
N ILE A 196 1.68 25.67 18.78
CA ILE A 196 0.59 25.31 19.69
C ILE A 196 0.77 23.90 20.25
N ILE A 197 1.13 22.94 19.41
CA ILE A 197 1.28 21.54 19.84
C ILE A 197 2.44 21.40 20.83
N GLU A 198 3.58 22.04 20.53
CA GLU A 198 4.78 21.99 21.36
C GLU A 198 4.62 22.74 22.69
N THR A 199 3.75 23.77 22.74
CA THR A 199 3.49 24.54 23.96
C THR A 199 2.39 23.94 24.84
N LYS A 200 1.31 23.42 24.25
CA LYS A 200 0.14 22.93 25.00
C LYS A 200 0.22 21.46 25.42
N PHE A 201 1.03 20.63 24.75
CA PHE A 201 1.04 19.18 24.99
C PHE A 201 2.42 18.68 25.39
N VAL A 202 2.45 17.86 26.43
CA VAL A 202 3.68 17.22 26.93
C VAL A 202 4.23 16.24 25.90
N ASN A 203 3.35 15.52 25.20
CA ASN A 203 3.74 14.64 24.13
C ASN A 203 2.72 14.66 22.98
N LYS A 204 3.16 14.20 21.81
CA LYS A 204 2.35 14.19 20.59
C LYS A 204 1.11 13.30 20.66
N LYS A 205 1.13 12.22 21.45
CA LYS A 205 -0.01 11.29 21.55
C LYS A 205 -1.21 11.96 22.22
N ASP A 206 -0.99 12.86 23.17
CA ASP A 206 -2.06 13.59 23.84
C ASP A 206 -2.82 14.50 22.85
N CYS A 207 -2.07 15.18 21.97
CA CYS A 207 -2.65 15.98 20.88
C CYS A 207 -3.45 15.11 19.90
N ILE A 208 -2.91 13.96 19.50
CA ILE A 208 -3.62 13.02 18.62
C ILE A 208 -4.91 12.53 19.28
N SER A 209 -4.86 12.18 20.56
CA SER A 209 -6.02 11.74 21.35
C SER A 209 -7.09 12.83 21.40
N LEU A 210 -6.72 14.09 21.66
CA LEU A 210 -7.67 15.22 21.63
C LEU A 210 -8.34 15.35 20.26
N ILE A 211 -7.57 15.27 19.18
CA ILE A 211 -8.07 15.36 17.80
C ILE A 211 -9.05 14.22 17.51
N GLU A 212 -8.70 12.98 17.84
CA GLU A 212 -9.52 11.78 17.60
C GLU A 212 -10.79 11.76 18.47
N HIS A 213 -10.75 12.32 19.68
CA HIS A 213 -11.93 12.44 20.53
C HIS A 213 -12.86 13.58 20.13
N THR A 214 -12.32 14.65 19.55
CA THR A 214 -13.10 15.85 19.20
C THR A 214 -13.73 15.72 17.81
N ILE A 215 -12.99 15.18 16.83
CA ILE A 215 -13.45 15.11 15.44
C ILE A 215 -14.20 13.80 15.19
N PRO A 216 -15.45 13.84 14.67
CA PRO A 216 -16.19 12.64 14.32
C PRO A 216 -15.49 11.75 13.26
N ASP A 217 -15.70 10.44 13.38
CA ASP A 217 -15.20 9.45 12.44
C ASP A 217 -15.63 9.76 10.99
N GLY A 218 -14.67 9.65 10.06
CA GLY A 218 -14.92 9.88 8.64
C GLY A 218 -14.85 11.34 8.19
N MET A 219 -14.68 12.32 9.11
CA MET A 219 -14.41 13.71 8.71
C MET A 219 -12.97 13.91 8.23
N LEU A 220 -12.00 13.30 8.92
CA LEU A 220 -10.61 13.31 8.44
C LEU A 220 -10.44 12.39 7.22
N THR A 221 -9.59 12.80 6.28
CA THR A 221 -9.31 12.00 5.06
C THR A 221 -8.44 10.75 5.33
N GLY A 222 -8.24 10.38 6.59
CA GLY A 222 -7.32 9.32 7.03
C GLY A 222 -6.97 9.44 8.52
N PRO A 223 -6.12 8.54 9.05
CA PRO A 223 -5.76 8.56 10.47
C PRO A 223 -5.09 9.87 10.91
N ALA A 224 -5.54 10.45 12.02
CA ALA A 224 -5.09 11.74 12.52
C ALA A 224 -3.56 11.80 12.66
N GLU A 225 -2.96 10.76 13.27
CA GLU A 225 -1.50 10.67 13.42
C GLU A 225 -0.76 10.80 12.08
N LYS A 226 -1.24 10.12 11.03
CA LYS A 226 -0.57 10.12 9.72
C LYS A 226 -0.69 11.48 9.03
N ILE A 227 -1.86 12.12 9.14
CA ILE A 227 -2.11 13.43 8.57
C ILE A 227 -1.28 14.47 9.32
N LEU A 228 -1.34 14.50 10.64
CA LEU A 228 -0.58 15.41 11.48
C LEU A 228 0.93 15.31 11.22
N ASN A 229 1.47 14.09 11.17
CA ASN A 229 2.89 13.85 10.82
C ASN A 229 3.27 14.39 9.43
N ARG A 230 2.37 14.29 8.44
CA ARG A 230 2.65 14.70 7.06
C ARG A 230 2.52 16.21 6.89
N VAL A 231 1.45 16.78 7.42
CA VAL A 231 1.04 18.16 7.22
C VAL A 231 1.85 19.08 8.13
N ILE A 232 1.83 18.84 9.44
CA ILE A 232 2.40 19.75 10.44
C ILE A 232 3.90 19.53 10.62
N PHE A 233 4.35 18.28 10.73
CA PHE A 233 5.75 17.98 11.08
C PHE A 233 6.68 17.80 9.89
N LYS A 234 6.14 17.49 8.70
CA LYS A 234 6.93 17.36 7.47
C LYS A 234 6.66 18.48 6.46
N SER A 235 5.72 19.38 6.77
CA SER A 235 5.29 20.49 5.91
C SER A 235 5.12 20.06 4.44
N SER A 236 4.57 18.86 4.23
CA SER A 236 4.49 18.26 2.89
C SER A 236 3.16 18.63 2.24
N THR A 237 3.25 19.36 1.13
CA THR A 237 2.14 19.94 0.34
C THR A 237 1.34 18.92 -0.48
N GLY A 238 1.63 17.61 -0.36
CA GLY A 238 1.05 16.60 -1.24
C GLY A 238 -0.44 16.38 -1.04
N THR A 239 -1.30 17.01 -1.86
CA THR A 239 -2.77 16.77 -1.94
C THR A 239 -3.49 16.68 -0.60
N THR A 240 -2.98 17.34 0.45
CA THR A 240 -3.62 17.34 1.76
C THR A 240 -4.87 18.21 1.67
N ALA A 241 -6.03 17.64 2.00
CA ALA A 241 -7.30 18.34 1.87
C ALA A 241 -7.33 19.55 2.82
N PRO A 242 -7.61 20.78 2.34
CA PRO A 242 -7.76 21.99 3.17
C PRO A 242 -8.63 21.79 4.41
N LEU A 243 -9.67 20.97 4.27
CA LEU A 243 -10.50 20.45 5.34
C LEU A 243 -9.72 19.92 6.57
N ASN A 244 -8.69 19.10 6.37
CA ASN A 244 -7.95 18.53 7.50
C ASN A 244 -7.24 19.62 8.32
N ILE A 245 -6.74 20.66 7.63
CA ILE A 245 -6.05 21.78 8.27
C ILE A 245 -7.08 22.63 9.03
N LEU A 246 -8.22 22.95 8.41
CA LEU A 246 -9.34 23.64 9.07
C LEU A 246 -9.80 22.91 10.33
N LEU A 247 -9.92 21.58 10.28
CA LEU A 247 -10.29 20.77 11.43
C LEU A 247 -9.21 20.82 12.53
N PHE A 248 -7.92 20.82 12.18
CA PHE A 248 -6.85 20.97 13.17
C PHE A 248 -6.83 22.36 13.78
N GLU A 249 -7.04 23.42 12.99
CA GLU A 249 -7.17 24.78 13.50
C GLU A 249 -8.36 24.92 14.45
N PHE A 250 -9.50 24.33 14.09
CA PHE A 250 -10.71 24.30 14.92
C PHE A 250 -10.47 23.62 16.27
N VAL A 251 -9.76 22.49 16.29
CA VAL A 251 -9.50 21.74 17.53
C VAL A 251 -8.41 22.40 18.39
N LEU A 252 -7.36 22.94 17.76
CA LEU A 252 -6.16 23.38 18.49
C LEU A 252 -6.15 24.88 18.82
N SER A 253 -6.96 25.67 18.11
CA SER A 253 -6.99 27.13 18.23
C SER A 253 -8.42 27.70 18.21
N THR A 254 -8.51 29.03 18.20
CA THR A 254 -9.75 29.80 18.08
C THR A 254 -9.59 30.85 16.99
N VAL A 255 -10.70 31.32 16.42
CA VAL A 255 -10.66 32.38 15.40
C VAL A 255 -9.95 33.63 15.92
N SER A 256 -10.17 34.02 17.18
CA SER A 256 -9.48 35.16 17.80
C SER A 256 -7.96 34.98 17.85
N ASN A 257 -7.47 33.77 18.17
CA ASN A 257 -6.04 33.50 18.22
C ASN A 257 -5.42 33.48 16.81
N ILE A 258 -6.15 32.99 15.82
CA ILE A 258 -5.73 32.98 14.41
C ILE A 258 -5.65 34.42 13.90
N ARG A 259 -6.68 35.24 14.16
CA ARG A 259 -6.70 36.68 13.85
C ARG A 259 -5.50 37.40 14.46
N ASN A 260 -5.31 37.26 15.77
CA ASN A 260 -4.19 37.90 16.46
C ASN A 260 -2.81 37.51 15.90
N ARG A 261 -2.69 36.32 15.31
CA ARG A 261 -1.44 35.83 14.72
C ARG A 261 -1.21 36.31 13.30
N PHE A 262 -2.26 36.36 12.47
CA PHE A 262 -2.13 36.51 11.02
C PHE A 262 -2.85 37.71 10.42
N GLU A 263 -3.65 38.44 11.19
CA GLU A 263 -4.37 39.64 10.74
C GLU A 263 -3.50 40.91 10.85
N SER A 264 -2.17 40.78 10.85
CA SER A 264 -1.23 41.90 10.86
C SER A 264 -1.04 42.54 9.48
N GLU A 265 -0.33 43.68 9.45
CA GLU A 265 -0.19 44.61 8.32
C GLU A 265 -0.39 43.98 6.93
N LYS A 266 -1.41 44.47 6.23
CA LYS A 266 -1.84 44.11 4.87
C LYS A 266 -0.65 43.81 3.94
N CYS A 267 -0.85 42.95 2.94
CA CYS A 267 0.15 42.61 1.92
C CYS A 267 0.89 43.87 1.41
N HIS A 268 2.18 43.95 1.73
CA HIS A 268 3.07 45.04 1.31
C HIS A 268 3.68 44.70 -0.05
N LEU A 269 2.84 44.70 -1.08
CA LEU A 269 3.30 44.50 -2.45
C LEU A 269 4.17 45.70 -2.87
N ASN A 270 5.48 45.46 -2.99
CA ASN A 270 6.42 46.45 -3.51
C ASN A 270 6.31 46.50 -5.03
N VAL A 271 5.86 47.63 -5.57
CA VAL A 271 5.67 47.82 -7.01
C VAL A 271 6.62 48.85 -7.60
N SER A 272 6.91 48.74 -8.91
CA SER A 272 7.68 49.77 -9.62
C SER A 272 6.86 51.05 -9.83
N LYS A 273 7.50 52.12 -10.33
CA LYS A 273 6.84 53.41 -10.61
C LYS A 273 5.71 53.33 -11.65
N ASP A 274 5.65 52.24 -12.41
CA ASP A 274 4.61 52.01 -13.43
C ASP A 274 3.30 51.47 -12.85
N TYR A 275 3.28 51.20 -11.55
CA TYR A 275 2.15 50.59 -10.86
C TYR A 275 1.75 51.40 -9.62
N GLU A 276 0.47 51.33 -9.28
CA GLU A 276 -0.11 51.91 -8.09
C GLU A 276 -0.89 50.81 -7.34
N VAL A 277 -0.59 50.62 -6.05
CA VAL A 277 -1.38 49.74 -5.18
C VAL A 277 -2.60 50.52 -4.69
N LEU A 278 -3.78 50.16 -5.19
CA LEU A 278 -5.03 50.84 -4.85
C LEU A 278 -5.58 50.37 -3.50
N LYS A 279 -5.43 49.07 -3.21
CA LYS A 279 -5.95 48.44 -1.99
C LYS A 279 -5.15 47.18 -1.69
N SER A 280 -4.81 46.95 -0.42
CA SER A 280 -4.18 45.70 0.03
C SER A 280 -5.11 44.91 0.94
N TYR A 281 -5.12 43.60 0.74
CA TYR A 281 -5.69 42.59 1.62
C TYR A 281 -4.56 41.75 2.22
N GLY A 282 -4.86 40.81 3.09
CA GLY A 282 -3.88 39.86 3.63
C GLY A 282 -3.21 39.03 2.54
N LEU A 283 -3.97 38.47 1.58
CA LEU A 283 -3.40 37.52 0.60
C LEU A 283 -3.05 38.12 -0.77
N PHE A 284 -3.57 39.29 -1.10
CA PHE A 284 -3.37 39.93 -2.40
C PHE A 284 -3.60 41.44 -2.32
N SER A 285 -3.23 42.14 -3.38
CA SER A 285 -3.49 43.56 -3.56
C SER A 285 -4.21 43.83 -4.87
N VAL A 286 -5.02 44.88 -4.89
CA VAL A 286 -5.58 45.49 -6.10
C VAL A 286 -4.55 46.48 -6.63
N VAL A 287 -4.08 46.25 -7.84
CA VAL A 287 -3.02 47.03 -8.47
C VAL A 287 -3.53 47.64 -9.76
N GLN A 288 -3.15 48.89 -10.02
CA GLN A 288 -3.35 49.54 -11.31
C GLN A 288 -2.01 49.73 -12.00
N HIS A 289 -1.93 49.35 -13.28
CA HIS A 289 -0.80 49.68 -14.13
C HIS A 289 -1.04 51.01 -14.87
N ASN A 290 0.02 51.73 -15.24
CA ASN A 290 -0.05 52.98 -16.01
C ASN A 290 -0.82 52.87 -17.34
N CYS A 291 -0.98 51.65 -17.87
CA CYS A 291 -1.82 51.37 -19.05
C CYS A 291 -3.34 51.48 -18.79
N GLY A 292 -3.74 51.70 -17.53
CA GLY A 292 -5.12 51.79 -17.09
C GLY A 292 -5.68 50.50 -16.50
N GLU A 293 -5.09 49.34 -16.81
CA GLU A 293 -5.55 48.04 -16.32
C GLU A 293 -5.49 47.94 -14.80
N ARG A 294 -6.61 47.52 -14.20
CA ARG A 294 -6.72 47.18 -12.78
C ARG A 294 -6.86 45.67 -12.63
N PHE A 295 -6.07 45.07 -11.75
CA PHE A 295 -6.04 43.62 -11.57
C PHE A 295 -5.63 43.23 -10.15
N LEU A 296 -5.87 41.96 -9.79
CA LEU A 296 -5.46 41.39 -8.51
C LEU A 296 -4.06 40.76 -8.63
N ALA A 297 -3.22 40.99 -7.62
CA ALA A 297 -1.86 40.44 -7.58
C ALA A 297 -1.49 39.97 -6.17
N THR A 298 -0.94 38.76 -6.06
CA THR A 298 -0.22 38.32 -4.85
C THR A 298 1.21 38.87 -4.89
N GLU A 299 1.84 39.07 -3.73
CA GLU A 299 3.25 39.46 -3.66
C GLU A 299 4.16 38.47 -4.40
N TYR A 300 4.03 37.19 -4.05
CA TYR A 300 4.77 36.11 -4.69
C TYR A 300 4.56 36.11 -6.22
N GLY A 301 3.32 36.26 -6.68
CA GLY A 301 3.00 36.18 -8.09
C GLY A 301 3.58 37.34 -8.88
N PHE A 302 3.41 38.55 -8.36
CA PHE A 302 3.95 39.76 -8.98
C PHE A 302 5.49 39.66 -9.13
N ASN A 303 6.18 39.21 -8.08
CA ASN A 303 7.63 39.01 -8.09
C ASN A 303 8.08 37.86 -9.01
N ALA A 304 7.25 36.83 -9.19
CA ALA A 304 7.51 35.74 -10.12
C ALA A 304 7.31 36.13 -11.60
N GLY A 305 6.80 37.33 -11.88
CA GLY A 305 6.57 37.83 -13.24
C GLY A 305 5.10 37.80 -13.69
N TRP A 306 4.16 37.53 -12.77
CA TRP A 306 2.72 37.69 -13.02
C TRP A 306 2.29 39.15 -12.81
N GLN A 307 2.70 40.00 -13.73
CA GLN A 307 2.47 41.45 -13.71
C GLN A 307 1.19 41.81 -14.51
N CYS A 308 1.14 43.00 -15.11
CA CYS A 308 -0.07 43.51 -15.76
C CYS A 308 -0.62 42.54 -16.84
N PRO A 309 -1.83 41.96 -16.65
CA PRO A 309 -2.39 40.98 -17.58
C PRO A 309 -2.73 41.57 -18.95
N HIS A 310 -3.02 42.88 -19.02
CA HIS A 310 -3.27 43.59 -20.27
C HIS A 310 -1.99 43.76 -21.09
N CYS A 311 -0.93 44.33 -20.51
CA CYS A 311 0.35 44.53 -21.20
C CYS A 311 1.01 43.21 -21.56
N GLU A 312 0.93 42.23 -20.67
CA GLU A 312 1.43 40.89 -20.95
C GLU A 312 0.72 40.25 -22.14
N ASN A 313 -0.57 40.48 -22.38
CA ASN A 313 -1.24 39.85 -23.54
C ASN A 313 -0.58 40.14 -24.89
N ALA A 314 0.17 41.25 -25.00
CA ALA A 314 0.90 41.62 -26.21
C ALA A 314 2.29 40.96 -26.37
N ARG A 315 2.90 40.41 -25.30
CA ARG A 315 4.22 39.74 -25.42
C ARG A 315 4.08 38.32 -25.97
N ASN A 316 5.18 37.70 -26.36
CA ASN A 316 5.22 36.30 -26.79
C ASN A 316 4.86 35.36 -25.61
N ASP A 317 3.97 34.39 -25.82
CA ASP A 317 3.51 33.48 -24.77
C ASP A 317 4.60 32.49 -24.29
N GLU A 318 5.57 32.13 -25.13
CA GLU A 318 6.74 31.32 -24.75
C GLU A 318 7.71 32.09 -23.86
N GLU A 319 8.07 33.32 -24.22
CA GLU A 319 8.98 34.15 -23.42
C GLU A 319 8.45 34.37 -22.00
N LYS A 320 7.15 34.71 -21.88
CA LYS A 320 6.49 34.85 -20.57
C LYS A 320 6.49 33.56 -19.78
N PHE A 321 6.18 32.44 -20.44
CA PHE A 321 6.14 31.14 -19.78
C PHE A 321 7.52 30.80 -19.22
N ILE A 322 8.59 31.00 -20.00
CA ILE A 322 9.96 30.73 -19.56
C ILE A 322 10.33 31.63 -18.39
N GLU A 323 10.11 32.95 -18.50
CA GLU A 323 10.39 33.93 -17.44
C GLU A 323 9.74 33.52 -16.11
N VAL A 324 8.43 33.26 -16.14
CA VAL A 324 7.69 32.88 -14.94
C VAL A 324 8.13 31.51 -14.42
N ALA A 325 8.30 30.53 -15.31
CA ALA A 325 8.69 29.18 -14.92
C ALA A 325 10.08 29.14 -14.25
N GLU A 326 11.03 29.90 -14.77
CA GLU A 326 12.38 30.01 -14.21
C GLU A 326 12.39 30.83 -12.92
N ASN A 327 11.54 31.86 -12.78
CA ASN A 327 11.39 32.57 -11.50
C ASN A 327 10.76 31.69 -10.40
N VAL A 328 9.74 30.89 -10.75
CA VAL A 328 9.09 29.95 -9.81
C VAL A 328 10.03 28.79 -9.46
N ASN A 329 10.80 28.30 -10.43
CA ASN A 329 11.70 27.17 -10.29
C ASN A 329 13.13 27.50 -10.77
N PRO A 330 13.88 28.34 -10.03
CA PRO A 330 15.18 28.88 -10.47
C PRO A 330 16.26 27.84 -10.71
N ASP A 331 16.10 26.65 -10.12
CA ASP A 331 17.02 25.54 -10.31
C ASP A 331 16.76 24.73 -11.60
N TYR A 332 15.75 25.09 -12.39
CA TYR A 332 15.39 24.41 -13.63
C TYR A 332 15.53 25.36 -14.83
N LYS A 333 16.06 24.83 -15.93
CA LYS A 333 16.17 25.52 -17.21
C LYS A 333 15.37 24.81 -18.28
N ILE A 334 14.53 25.53 -19.00
CA ILE A 334 13.73 24.97 -20.11
C ILE A 334 14.64 24.79 -21.34
N CYS A 335 14.61 23.61 -21.95
CA CYS A 335 15.52 23.21 -23.03
C CYS A 335 14.81 22.92 -24.37
N SER A 336 13.47 22.96 -24.40
CA SER A 336 12.64 22.70 -25.58
C SER A 336 11.65 23.83 -25.83
N GLU A 337 11.11 23.90 -27.04
CA GLU A 337 10.06 24.85 -27.43
C GLU A 337 8.78 24.70 -26.59
N TYR A 338 8.15 25.83 -26.24
CA TYR A 338 6.87 25.86 -25.56
C TYR A 338 5.69 25.86 -26.54
N LEU A 339 5.03 24.71 -26.66
CA LEU A 339 3.85 24.52 -27.53
C LEU A 339 2.51 24.67 -26.78
N GLY A 340 2.53 25.22 -25.57
CA GLY A 340 1.36 25.43 -24.72
C GLY A 340 1.32 24.57 -23.45
N PRO A 341 0.41 24.88 -22.52
CA PRO A 341 0.54 24.45 -21.12
C PRO A 341 0.27 22.95 -20.90
N GLN A 342 -0.49 22.30 -21.78
CA GLN A 342 -0.75 20.86 -21.73
C GLN A 342 0.29 20.03 -22.49
N LYS A 343 1.17 20.69 -23.26
CA LYS A 343 2.22 20.02 -24.03
C LYS A 343 3.41 19.72 -23.14
N PHE A 344 4.17 18.70 -23.52
CA PHE A 344 5.37 18.34 -22.81
C PHE A 344 6.53 19.25 -23.21
N ILE A 345 7.39 19.54 -22.25
CA ILE A 345 8.64 20.26 -22.40
C ILE A 345 9.76 19.47 -21.72
N GLU A 346 10.98 19.68 -22.20
CA GLU A 346 12.20 19.21 -21.58
C GLU A 346 12.77 20.29 -20.67
N VAL A 347 12.98 19.95 -19.40
CA VAL A 347 13.58 20.84 -18.40
C VAL A 347 14.78 20.19 -17.77
N LYS A 348 15.88 20.92 -17.66
CA LYS A 348 17.13 20.47 -17.05
C LYS A 348 17.27 21.10 -15.66
N HIS A 349 17.33 20.28 -14.63
CA HIS A 349 17.63 20.76 -13.27
C HIS A 349 19.11 21.08 -13.11
N LYS A 350 19.50 21.90 -12.11
CA LYS A 350 20.90 22.24 -11.79
C LYS A 350 21.79 21.03 -11.56
N CYS A 351 21.23 19.89 -11.13
CA CYS A 351 21.99 18.63 -11.00
C CYS A 351 22.34 17.97 -12.34
N GLY A 352 21.81 18.47 -13.45
CA GLY A 352 22.02 17.93 -14.80
C GLY A 352 20.95 16.94 -15.26
N LEU A 353 20.03 16.51 -14.38
CA LEU A 353 18.92 15.62 -14.74
C LEU A 353 17.92 16.33 -15.67
N ILE A 354 17.56 15.66 -16.76
CA ILE A 354 16.55 16.15 -17.72
C ILE A 354 15.21 15.49 -17.40
N HIS A 355 14.18 16.30 -17.25
CA HIS A 355 12.81 15.89 -17.00
C HIS A 355 11.93 16.20 -18.20
N HIS A 356 11.03 15.28 -18.54
CA HIS A 356 10.05 15.45 -19.59
C HIS A 356 8.65 15.57 -18.96
N ILE A 357 8.16 16.81 -18.83
CA ILE A 357 6.95 17.15 -18.05
C ILE A 357 6.01 18.04 -18.83
N ARG A 358 4.73 18.10 -18.46
CA ARG A 358 3.82 19.09 -19.04
C ARG A 358 4.20 20.49 -18.57
N ALA A 359 4.19 21.45 -19.48
CA ALA A 359 4.61 22.82 -19.22
C ALA A 359 3.88 23.47 -18.02
N LYS A 360 2.57 23.21 -17.85
CA LYS A 360 1.82 23.69 -16.68
C LYS A 360 2.44 23.34 -15.33
N TYR A 361 3.18 22.24 -15.22
CA TYR A 361 3.80 21.84 -13.94
C TYR A 361 5.03 22.69 -13.60
N MET A 362 5.60 23.44 -14.55
CA MET A 362 6.66 24.41 -14.26
C MET A 362 6.14 25.72 -13.66
N LEU A 363 4.82 25.92 -13.67
CA LEU A 363 4.15 27.02 -12.96
C LEU A 363 3.76 26.59 -11.52
N GLU A 364 4.20 25.41 -11.09
CA GLU A 364 4.06 24.87 -9.74
C GLU A 364 5.46 24.68 -9.13
N GLU A 365 5.56 24.61 -7.80
CA GLU A 365 6.82 24.31 -7.09
C GLU A 365 7.33 22.92 -7.47
N ARG A 366 8.59 22.84 -7.94
CA ARG A 366 9.21 21.58 -8.39
C ARG A 366 10.40 21.23 -7.54
N VAL A 367 10.30 20.07 -6.91
CA VAL A 367 11.44 19.42 -6.23
C VAL A 367 12.00 18.34 -7.14
N CYS A 368 13.29 18.45 -7.46
CA CYS A 368 13.99 17.47 -8.27
C CYS A 368 14.17 16.17 -7.49
N GLU A 369 14.30 15.04 -8.18
CA GLU A 369 14.60 13.76 -7.51
C GLU A 369 15.93 13.79 -6.76
N CYS A 370 16.90 14.61 -7.19
CA CYS A 370 18.15 14.78 -6.44
C CYS A 370 17.94 15.51 -5.09
N GLU A 371 16.84 16.25 -4.94
CA GLU A 371 16.46 16.99 -3.72
C GLU A 371 15.50 16.20 -2.83
N LYS A 372 14.86 15.15 -3.36
CA LYS A 372 13.98 14.23 -2.60
C LYS A 372 14.76 13.21 -1.76
N GLY A 373 16.07 13.12 -1.95
CA GLY A 373 16.96 12.21 -1.22
C GLY A 373 17.29 12.70 0.19
N PRO A 374 17.62 11.79 1.12
CA PRO A 374 18.08 12.13 2.45
C PRO A 374 19.41 12.91 2.41
N THR A 375 19.57 13.90 3.28
CA THR A 375 20.84 14.66 3.38
C THR A 375 21.96 13.80 3.97
N LEU A 376 23.22 14.19 3.78
CA LEU A 376 24.34 13.47 4.40
C LEU A 376 24.28 13.53 5.94
N SER A 377 23.80 14.65 6.50
CA SER A 377 23.59 14.79 7.94
C SER A 377 22.46 13.89 8.46
N GLU A 378 21.35 13.77 7.73
CA GLU A 378 20.26 12.84 8.04
C GLU A 378 20.75 11.38 8.03
N MET A 379 21.51 11.00 7.02
CA MET A 379 22.05 9.64 6.91
C MET A 379 23.05 9.32 8.02
N LYS A 380 23.93 10.27 8.34
CA LYS A 380 24.90 10.13 9.43
C LYS A 380 24.20 9.97 10.77
N SER A 381 23.24 10.85 11.07
CA SER A 381 22.46 10.80 12.31
C SER A 381 21.70 9.48 12.46
N LEU A 382 21.08 8.96 11.39
CA LEU A 382 20.36 7.68 11.42
C LEU A 382 21.29 6.50 11.77
N VAL A 383 22.49 6.46 11.17
CA VAL A 383 23.43 5.35 11.34
C VAL A 383 24.14 5.41 12.69
N GLU A 384 24.59 6.59 13.09
CA GLU A 384 25.41 6.80 14.29
C GLU A 384 24.60 6.89 15.59
N GLN A 385 23.26 6.95 15.51
CA GLN A 385 22.37 6.76 16.67
C GLN A 385 22.41 5.33 17.24
N ASN A 386 22.98 4.39 16.51
CA ASN A 386 23.14 2.98 16.91
C ASN A 386 24.65 2.67 17.00
N ASP A 387 25.05 1.44 17.38
CA ASP A 387 26.45 0.98 17.44
C ASP A 387 27.13 0.87 16.04
N PHE A 388 26.88 1.81 15.13
CA PHE A 388 27.35 1.80 13.76
C PHE A 388 27.99 3.12 13.37
N LYS A 389 28.92 3.06 12.41
CA LYS A 389 29.59 4.20 11.81
C LYS A 389 29.32 4.22 10.33
N LEU A 390 28.86 5.36 9.80
CA LEU A 390 28.70 5.56 8.37
C LEU A 390 30.07 5.77 7.72
N LEU A 391 30.42 4.95 6.73
CA LEU A 391 31.67 5.10 5.97
C LEU A 391 31.45 5.91 4.69
N SER A 392 30.40 5.59 3.94
CA SER A 392 30.01 6.31 2.73
C SER A 392 28.53 6.10 2.44
N ALA A 393 27.95 6.98 1.63
CA ALA A 393 26.58 6.86 1.16
C ALA A 393 26.51 7.12 -0.34
N GLU A 394 25.97 6.17 -1.09
CA GLU A 394 25.67 6.32 -2.51
C GLU A 394 24.23 6.84 -2.61
N LYS A 395 24.11 8.16 -2.78
CA LYS A 395 22.82 8.83 -2.94
C LYS A 395 22.16 8.40 -4.25
N THR A 396 20.86 8.14 -4.17
CA THR A 396 20.00 7.95 -5.34
C THR A 396 18.75 8.81 -5.20
N THR A 397 17.84 8.72 -6.19
CA THR A 397 16.61 9.52 -6.31
C THR A 397 15.59 9.31 -5.17
N SER A 398 15.78 8.34 -4.28
CA SER A 398 14.87 8.07 -3.15
C SER A 398 15.54 7.43 -1.93
N ARG A 399 14.92 7.58 -0.75
CA ARG A 399 15.33 6.86 0.49
C ARG A 399 15.29 5.33 0.37
N SER A 400 14.46 4.78 -0.53
CA SER A 400 14.37 3.33 -0.77
C SER A 400 15.55 2.77 -1.54
N THR A 401 16.20 3.61 -2.34
CA THR A 401 17.28 3.22 -3.26
C THR A 401 18.65 3.71 -2.81
N THR A 402 18.74 4.66 -1.87
CA THR A 402 20.02 5.16 -1.33
C THR A 402 20.73 4.07 -0.53
N VAL A 403 21.93 3.70 -0.95
CA VAL A 403 22.75 2.63 -0.35
C VAL A 403 23.75 3.23 0.62
N LEU A 404 23.77 2.73 1.85
CA LEU A 404 24.67 3.12 2.92
C LEU A 404 25.75 2.06 3.08
N LYS A 405 27.02 2.48 3.12
CA LYS A 405 28.16 1.65 3.54
C LYS A 405 28.40 1.89 5.02
N ILE A 406 28.11 0.87 5.83
CA ILE A 406 28.02 0.98 7.28
C ILE A 406 29.04 0.03 7.92
N LYS A 407 29.73 0.49 8.97
CA LYS A 407 30.61 -0.33 9.82
C LYS A 407 29.97 -0.51 11.19
N HIS A 408 29.79 -1.74 11.65
CA HIS A 408 29.39 -1.98 13.05
C HIS A 408 30.59 -1.73 13.97
N THR A 409 30.46 -0.87 14.98
CA THR A 409 31.58 -0.49 15.86
C THR A 409 32.05 -1.66 16.72
N LYS A 410 31.12 -2.52 17.16
CA LYS A 410 31.43 -3.69 18.01
C LYS A 410 32.13 -4.83 17.27
N CYS A 411 31.62 -5.28 16.12
CA CYS A 411 32.20 -6.42 15.39
C CYS A 411 33.16 -6.03 14.25
N GLY A 412 33.28 -4.74 13.93
CA GLY A 412 34.15 -4.24 12.86
C GLY A 412 33.67 -4.51 11.42
N HIS A 413 32.70 -5.42 11.21
CA HIS A 413 32.18 -5.77 9.90
C HIS A 413 31.57 -4.58 9.15
N ILE A 414 31.89 -4.50 7.86
CA ILE A 414 31.38 -3.48 6.92
C ILE A 414 30.36 -4.13 6.02
N PHE A 415 29.16 -3.55 5.93
CA PHE A 415 28.08 -4.06 5.09
C PHE A 415 27.34 -2.91 4.41
N PHE A 416 26.55 -3.28 3.40
CA PHE A 416 25.74 -2.35 2.63
C PHE A 416 24.26 -2.59 2.92
N LYS A 417 23.51 -1.52 3.17
CA LYS A 417 22.04 -1.56 3.28
C LYS A 417 21.45 -0.32 2.65
N THR A 418 20.26 -0.46 2.05
CA THR A 418 19.50 0.75 1.70
C THR A 418 19.05 1.47 2.97
N MET A 419 18.94 2.80 2.92
CA MET A 419 18.53 3.59 4.08
C MET A 419 17.18 3.12 4.66
N SER A 420 16.21 2.81 3.79
CA SER A 420 14.90 2.29 4.21
C SER A 420 14.99 0.93 4.91
N ASN A 421 15.86 0.03 4.43
CA ASN A 421 16.06 -1.27 5.06
C ASN A 421 16.84 -1.15 6.37
N PHE A 422 17.81 -0.23 6.45
CA PHE A 422 18.54 0.02 7.69
C PHE A 422 17.61 0.59 8.76
N GLN A 423 16.75 1.56 8.43
CA GLN A 423 15.80 2.13 9.38
C GLN A 423 14.78 1.10 9.91
N ARG A 424 14.32 0.17 9.07
CA ARG A 424 13.43 -0.91 9.50
C ARG A 424 14.15 -2.00 10.29
N SER A 425 15.46 -2.15 10.09
CA SER A 425 16.27 -3.26 10.57
C SER A 425 17.69 -2.77 10.90
N PRO A 426 17.87 -2.03 12.01
CA PRO A 426 19.13 -1.39 12.38
C PRO A 426 20.06 -2.37 13.13
N TYR A 427 20.22 -3.59 12.60
CA TYR A 427 21.14 -4.58 13.15
C TYR A 427 22.18 -5.00 12.11
N CYS A 428 23.33 -5.43 12.61
CA CYS A 428 24.40 -6.01 11.80
C CYS A 428 23.95 -7.39 11.32
N SER A 429 23.75 -7.56 10.01
CA SER A 429 23.39 -8.87 9.44
C SER A 429 24.46 -9.92 9.74
N TYR A 430 25.74 -9.54 9.76
CA TYR A 430 26.83 -10.43 10.14
C TYR A 430 26.73 -10.92 11.59
N CYS A 431 26.46 -10.04 12.56
CA CYS A 431 26.21 -10.45 13.95
C CYS A 431 24.95 -11.31 14.08
N ARG A 432 23.92 -11.04 13.27
CA ARG A 432 22.66 -11.78 13.29
C ARG A 432 22.75 -13.15 12.60
N SER A 433 23.58 -13.28 11.56
CA SER A 433 23.60 -14.48 10.72
C SER A 433 24.67 -15.49 11.14
N ILE A 434 25.89 -15.07 11.47
CA ILE A 434 27.04 -16.01 11.57
C ILE A 434 28.13 -15.56 12.57
N GLY A 435 28.19 -14.28 12.94
CA GLY A 435 29.28 -13.72 13.77
C GLY A 435 29.35 -14.23 15.21
N PHE A 436 28.27 -14.77 15.77
CA PHE A 436 28.26 -15.31 17.13
C PHE A 436 28.97 -16.67 17.20
N SER A 437 28.71 -17.57 16.25
CA SER A 437 29.31 -18.91 16.19
C SER A 437 30.81 -18.90 15.90
N VAL A 438 31.29 -17.96 15.08
CA VAL A 438 32.72 -17.82 14.74
C VAL A 438 33.52 -17.24 15.90
N ALA A 439 32.94 -16.30 16.65
CA ALA A 439 33.55 -15.74 17.87
C ALA A 439 33.58 -16.75 19.03
N ILE A 440 32.59 -17.65 19.11
CA ILE A 440 32.52 -18.72 20.13
C ILE A 440 33.56 -19.83 19.90
N LEU A 441 33.82 -20.18 18.63
CA LEU A 441 34.67 -21.32 18.28
C LEU A 441 36.13 -20.98 17.99
N ASP A 442 36.50 -19.69 18.01
CA ASP A 442 37.87 -19.20 17.80
C ASP A 442 38.50 -19.70 16.48
N LEU A 443 37.70 -19.74 15.41
CA LEU A 443 38.04 -20.33 14.11
C LEU A 443 38.91 -19.40 13.25
N THR A 444 40.09 -19.02 13.75
CA THR A 444 41.10 -18.32 12.95
C THR A 444 41.91 -19.35 12.18
N ILE A 445 41.54 -19.61 10.92
CA ILE A 445 42.24 -20.57 10.07
C ILE A 445 43.03 -19.80 9.01
N ASN A 446 44.35 -19.88 9.11
CA ASN A 446 45.26 -19.06 8.31
C ASN A 446 45.88 -19.84 7.15
N ASN A 447 45.81 -21.17 7.17
CA ASN A 447 46.40 -22.02 6.13
C ASN A 447 45.64 -23.35 5.92
N THR A 448 46.02 -24.06 4.86
CA THR A 448 45.38 -25.32 4.43
C THR A 448 45.54 -26.45 5.45
N ASP A 449 46.65 -26.51 6.17
CA ASP A 449 46.93 -27.61 7.11
C ASP A 449 46.14 -27.45 8.40
N GLU A 450 45.99 -26.22 8.90
CA GLU A 450 45.06 -25.87 9.98
C GLU A 450 43.61 -26.23 9.62
N TYR A 451 43.19 -26.00 8.36
CA TYR A 451 41.86 -26.37 7.91
C TYR A 451 41.65 -27.88 7.88
N LYS A 452 42.60 -28.64 7.32
CA LYS A 452 42.55 -30.11 7.31
C LYS A 452 42.50 -30.68 8.73
N LYS A 453 43.28 -30.10 9.65
CA LYS A 453 43.26 -30.47 11.06
C LYS A 453 41.91 -30.19 11.69
N ALA A 454 41.32 -29.00 11.48
CA ALA A 454 40.00 -28.67 12.01
C ALA A 454 38.90 -29.61 11.48
N VAL A 455 38.96 -29.99 10.19
CA VAL A 455 38.03 -30.97 9.61
C VAL A 455 38.20 -32.36 10.25
N ALA A 456 39.44 -32.81 10.46
CA ALA A 456 39.74 -34.08 11.12
C ALA A 456 39.31 -34.06 12.61
N ASP A 457 39.52 -32.97 13.32
CA ASP A 457 39.11 -32.83 14.72
C ASP A 457 37.58 -32.87 14.89
N LEU A 458 36.84 -32.34 13.90
CA LEU A 458 35.38 -32.32 13.89
C LEU A 458 34.73 -33.62 13.40
N THR A 459 35.36 -34.32 12.47
CA THR A 459 34.71 -35.44 11.74
C THR A 459 35.50 -36.74 11.71
N GLY A 460 36.76 -36.72 12.15
CA GLY A 460 37.67 -37.86 12.05
C GLY A 460 37.94 -38.18 10.59
N ASP A 461 37.84 -39.45 10.23
CA ASP A 461 38.09 -39.93 8.87
C ASP A 461 36.85 -39.88 7.95
N ASP A 462 35.76 -39.25 8.38
CA ASP A 462 34.50 -39.22 7.61
C ASP A 462 34.60 -38.34 6.34
N TYR A 463 35.58 -37.43 6.26
CA TYR A 463 35.74 -36.50 5.15
C TYR A 463 37.22 -36.30 4.73
N THR A 464 37.47 -36.10 3.44
CA THR A 464 38.80 -35.77 2.89
C THR A 464 38.75 -34.43 2.16
N VAL A 465 39.61 -33.48 2.56
CA VAL A 465 39.73 -32.16 1.91
C VAL A 465 40.59 -32.30 0.64
N LEU A 466 40.06 -31.85 -0.51
CA LEU A 466 40.71 -31.99 -1.82
C LEU A 466 41.40 -30.71 -2.31
N THR A 467 41.01 -29.53 -1.80
CA THR A 467 41.55 -28.23 -2.23
C THR A 467 42.11 -27.44 -1.03
N GLY A 468 43.14 -26.64 -1.27
CA GLY A 468 43.67 -25.70 -0.27
C GLY A 468 42.81 -24.44 -0.09
N ILE A 469 43.16 -23.64 0.92
CA ILE A 469 42.54 -22.33 1.22
C ILE A 469 43.60 -21.22 1.29
N SER A 470 43.24 -20.02 0.82
CA SER A 470 43.99 -18.76 0.99
C SER A 470 43.31 -17.88 2.03
N THR A 471 43.75 -18.02 3.29
CA THR A 471 43.68 -17.03 4.39
C THR A 471 42.33 -16.39 4.81
N SER A 472 41.21 -16.53 4.09
CA SER A 472 39.98 -15.75 4.36
C SER A 472 38.73 -16.57 4.75
N GLY A 473 38.76 -17.91 4.66
CA GLY A 473 37.67 -18.81 5.07
C GLY A 473 36.33 -18.67 4.32
N GLN A 474 36.22 -17.69 3.41
CA GLN A 474 35.07 -17.46 2.52
C GLN A 474 35.12 -18.29 1.24
N GLU A 475 36.30 -18.83 0.91
CA GLU A 475 36.54 -19.55 -0.32
C GLU A 475 35.83 -20.90 -0.35
N ASN A 476 35.39 -21.30 -1.54
CA ASN A 476 34.79 -22.61 -1.73
C ASN A 476 35.87 -23.70 -1.68
N VAL A 477 35.66 -24.70 -0.82
CA VAL A 477 36.50 -25.89 -0.72
C VAL A 477 35.79 -27.10 -1.30
N LYS A 478 36.55 -28.00 -1.92
CA LYS A 478 36.07 -29.31 -2.36
C LYS A 478 36.39 -30.34 -1.27
N ILE A 479 35.36 -30.97 -0.71
CA ILE A 479 35.49 -31.99 0.34
C ILE A 479 34.78 -33.26 -0.12
N ARG A 480 35.48 -34.39 -0.08
CA ARG A 480 34.92 -35.71 -0.36
C ARG A 480 34.38 -36.34 0.91
N CYS A 481 33.12 -36.76 0.92
CA CYS A 481 32.56 -37.59 1.99
C CYS A 481 33.05 -39.05 1.82
N ASN A 482 33.68 -39.63 2.82
CA ASN A 482 34.23 -40.99 2.73
C ASN A 482 33.16 -42.08 2.84
N LYS A 483 31.96 -41.76 3.38
CA LYS A 483 30.80 -42.66 3.45
C LYS A 483 30.11 -42.83 2.08
N CYS A 484 29.68 -41.73 1.45
CA CYS A 484 28.93 -41.77 0.19
C CYS A 484 29.77 -41.46 -1.07
N LYS A 485 31.07 -41.19 -0.91
CA LYS A 485 32.04 -40.84 -1.96
C LYS A 485 31.74 -39.57 -2.77
N LYS A 486 30.67 -38.84 -2.48
CA LYS A 486 30.34 -37.55 -3.15
C LYS A 486 31.32 -36.45 -2.76
N ILE A 487 31.67 -35.62 -3.76
CA ILE A 487 32.43 -34.39 -3.58
C ILE A 487 31.45 -33.23 -3.38
N ILE A 488 31.65 -32.46 -2.32
CA ILE A 488 30.80 -31.33 -1.94
C ILE A 488 31.61 -30.06 -2.11
N VAL A 489 31.00 -29.04 -2.70
CA VAL A 489 31.60 -27.71 -2.86
C VAL A 489 30.83 -26.74 -1.98
N MET A 490 31.51 -26.10 -1.02
CA MET A 490 30.91 -25.11 -0.12
C MET A 490 31.99 -24.18 0.45
N PRO A 491 31.61 -23.00 0.99
CA PRO A 491 32.56 -22.14 1.72
C PRO A 491 33.22 -22.91 2.86
N ALA A 492 34.54 -22.75 3.05
CA ALA A 492 35.30 -23.42 4.10
C ALA A 492 34.65 -23.25 5.50
N ARG A 493 34.19 -22.04 5.80
CA ARG A 493 33.48 -21.73 7.05
C ARG A 493 32.18 -22.53 7.24
N ASP A 494 31.44 -22.83 6.17
CA ASP A 494 30.13 -23.49 6.25
C ASP A 494 30.29 -24.91 6.79
N PHE A 495 31.36 -25.58 6.38
CA PHE A 495 31.70 -26.90 6.89
C PHE A 495 32.02 -26.86 8.39
N LEU A 496 32.80 -25.87 8.83
CA LEU A 496 33.19 -25.74 10.24
C LEU A 496 32.02 -25.45 11.18
N VAL A 497 31.01 -24.70 10.71
CA VAL A 497 29.79 -24.40 11.50
C VAL A 497 28.75 -25.54 11.47
N GLY A 498 29.11 -26.71 10.95
CA GLY A 498 28.32 -27.94 11.05
C GLY A 498 27.58 -28.36 9.77
N ARG A 499 27.81 -27.69 8.64
CA ARG A 499 27.26 -28.18 7.35
C ARG A 499 27.99 -29.47 6.95
N ARG A 500 27.22 -30.48 6.57
CA ARG A 500 27.71 -31.84 6.27
C ARG A 500 27.15 -32.34 4.94
N CYS A 501 27.63 -33.50 4.50
CA CYS A 501 27.07 -34.18 3.34
C CYS A 501 25.58 -34.49 3.57
N PRO A 502 24.71 -34.33 2.55
CA PRO A 502 23.31 -34.75 2.66
C PRO A 502 23.08 -36.22 3.00
N CYS A 503 24.09 -37.10 2.84
CA CYS A 503 23.99 -38.50 3.29
C CYS A 503 24.01 -38.65 4.82
N GLU A 504 24.41 -37.60 5.55
CA GLU A 504 24.41 -37.57 7.01
C GLU A 504 23.02 -37.16 7.50
N LYS A 505 22.30 -38.13 8.10
CA LYS A 505 20.95 -37.88 8.64
C LYS A 505 21.05 -36.97 9.88
N ASN A 506 20.08 -36.06 10.01
CA ASN A 506 19.91 -35.18 11.17
C ASN A 506 18.55 -35.44 11.82
N PRO A 507 18.40 -35.29 13.15
CA PRO A 507 17.10 -35.39 13.81
C PRO A 507 16.12 -34.37 13.20
N TYR A 508 14.81 -34.65 13.20
CA TYR A 508 13.80 -33.68 12.73
C TYR A 508 13.66 -32.48 13.68
N GLY A 509 12.92 -31.45 13.29
CA GLY A 509 12.79 -30.19 14.04
C GLY A 509 12.36 -30.40 15.50
N ASP A 510 11.31 -31.20 15.69
CA ASP A 510 10.69 -31.45 17.00
C ASP A 510 11.46 -32.50 17.82
N GLU A 511 12.22 -33.38 17.15
CA GLU A 511 13.01 -34.47 17.77
C GLU A 511 14.40 -34.02 18.23
N PHE A 512 14.77 -32.77 17.91
CA PHE A 512 16.10 -32.25 18.18
C PHE A 512 16.39 -32.00 19.67
N PRO A 513 15.48 -31.44 20.49
CA PRO A 513 15.73 -31.27 21.91
C PRO A 513 15.96 -32.60 22.64
N GLU A 514 15.19 -33.63 22.31
CA GLU A 514 15.31 -34.99 22.85
C GLU A 514 16.66 -35.61 22.48
N PHE A 515 17.06 -35.51 21.21
CA PHE A 515 18.38 -35.96 20.77
C PHE A 515 19.52 -35.30 21.56
N VAL A 516 19.44 -33.99 21.85
CA VAL A 516 20.52 -33.29 22.58
C VAL A 516 20.63 -33.80 24.02
N LEU A 517 19.51 -34.08 24.69
CA LEU A 517 19.50 -34.67 26.03
C LEU A 517 20.14 -36.06 26.03
N GLU A 518 19.74 -36.93 25.11
CA GLU A 518 20.25 -38.29 25.01
C GLU A 518 21.75 -38.33 24.63
N ALA A 519 22.13 -37.59 23.59
CA ALA A 519 23.51 -37.51 23.11
C ALA A 519 24.47 -36.90 24.13
N SER A 520 23.98 -36.04 25.04
CA SER A 520 24.79 -35.42 26.09
C SER A 520 24.68 -36.11 27.45
N LYS A 521 23.91 -37.19 27.60
CA LYS A 521 23.49 -37.77 28.90
C LYS A 521 22.98 -36.69 29.87
N ASN A 522 22.06 -35.84 29.41
CA ASN A 522 21.41 -34.75 30.14
C ASN A 522 22.33 -33.60 30.60
N LEU A 523 23.57 -33.52 30.11
CA LEU A 523 24.45 -32.38 30.42
C LEU A 523 23.96 -31.08 29.79
N TYR A 524 23.24 -31.17 28.66
CA TYR A 524 22.76 -30.02 27.91
C TYR A 524 21.29 -30.17 27.48
N HIS A 525 20.56 -29.05 27.45
CA HIS A 525 19.22 -28.95 26.88
C HIS A 525 19.06 -27.69 26.03
N VAL A 526 18.07 -27.66 25.12
CA VAL A 526 17.92 -26.59 24.13
C VAL A 526 16.51 -26.00 24.09
N ARG A 527 16.41 -24.70 23.79
CA ARG A 527 15.13 -23.99 23.58
C ARG A 527 15.12 -23.23 22.25
N SER A 528 14.03 -23.31 21.50
CA SER A 528 13.86 -22.62 20.21
C SER A 528 13.50 -21.14 20.37
N LYS A 529 14.00 -20.27 19.48
CA LYS A 529 13.60 -18.85 19.35
C LYS A 529 12.65 -18.62 18.16
N GLU A 530 12.00 -17.45 18.13
CA GLU A 530 11.02 -17.01 17.10
C GLU A 530 11.51 -17.11 15.63
N ALA A 531 12.82 -17.23 15.40
CA ALA A 531 13.41 -17.47 14.08
C ALA A 531 13.59 -18.99 13.84
N LYS A 532 13.03 -19.52 12.75
CA LYS A 532 13.17 -20.94 12.36
C LYS A 532 14.67 -21.34 12.30
N ASN A 533 15.05 -22.35 13.10
CA ASN A 533 16.39 -23.00 13.19
C ASN A 533 17.48 -22.38 14.10
N SER A 534 17.17 -21.50 15.05
CA SER A 534 18.13 -21.11 16.12
C SER A 534 17.69 -21.53 17.52
N PHE A 535 18.68 -21.85 18.37
CA PHE A 535 18.50 -22.43 19.71
C PHE A 535 19.42 -21.78 20.74
N ASP A 536 18.93 -21.66 21.97
CA ASP A 536 19.75 -21.40 23.16
C ASP A 536 20.05 -22.75 23.84
N VAL A 537 21.29 -22.98 24.26
CA VAL A 537 21.77 -24.19 24.93
C VAL A 537 22.07 -23.90 26.40
N PHE A 538 21.58 -24.74 27.29
CA PHE A 538 21.69 -24.60 28.74
C PHE A 538 22.40 -25.82 29.33
N ASN A 539 23.17 -25.64 30.40
CA ASN A 539 23.74 -26.75 31.16
C ASN A 539 22.74 -27.35 32.16
N SER A 540 23.16 -28.38 32.90
CA SER A 540 22.39 -29.02 33.98
C SER A 540 21.92 -28.06 35.08
N ASP A 541 22.65 -26.96 35.31
CA ASP A 541 22.30 -25.96 36.34
C ASP A 541 21.33 -24.87 35.81
N GLY A 542 20.86 -24.99 34.56
CA GLY A 542 19.97 -24.02 33.93
C GLY A 542 20.66 -22.73 33.46
N LYS A 543 21.99 -22.67 33.48
CA LYS A 543 22.77 -21.54 32.95
C LYS A 543 22.92 -21.67 31.44
N VAL A 544 22.69 -20.57 30.72
CA VAL A 544 22.94 -20.48 29.27
C VAL A 544 24.45 -20.66 29.01
N VAL A 545 24.80 -21.66 28.20
CA VAL A 545 26.18 -21.96 27.78
C VAL A 545 26.43 -21.44 26.37
N LEU A 546 25.44 -21.57 25.48
CA LEU A 546 25.49 -21.02 24.12
C LEU A 546 24.17 -20.32 23.82
N GLU A 547 24.22 -19.09 23.31
CA GLU A 547 23.03 -18.34 22.93
C GLU A 547 22.90 -18.24 21.41
N ASN A 548 21.67 -18.37 20.89
CA ASN A 548 21.33 -18.13 19.48
C ASN A 548 22.24 -18.86 18.48
N VAL A 549 22.46 -20.15 18.71
CA VAL A 549 23.29 -21.02 17.85
C VAL A 549 22.44 -21.88 16.93
N SER A 550 23.00 -22.26 15.77
CA SER A 550 22.28 -23.11 14.81
C SER A 550 22.22 -24.56 15.26
N LYS A 551 21.15 -25.28 14.86
CA LYS A 551 21.01 -26.73 15.07
C LYS A 551 22.23 -27.53 14.58
N LEU A 552 22.75 -27.18 13.40
CA LEU A 552 23.87 -27.90 12.77
C LEU A 552 25.16 -27.77 13.59
N LEU A 553 25.39 -26.60 14.18
CA LEU A 553 26.54 -26.36 15.04
C LEU A 553 26.48 -27.25 16.29
N ILE A 554 25.33 -27.28 16.96
CA ILE A 554 25.14 -28.11 18.17
C ILE A 554 25.37 -29.59 17.84
N LEU A 555 24.80 -30.09 16.74
CA LEU A 555 24.99 -31.48 16.30
C LEU A 555 26.46 -31.79 16.02
N SER A 556 27.17 -30.88 15.34
CA SER A 556 28.59 -31.02 15.03
C SER A 556 29.45 -31.08 16.29
N GLU A 557 29.18 -30.23 17.28
CA GLU A 557 29.95 -30.19 18.54
C GLU A 557 29.65 -31.35 19.48
N LEU A 558 28.47 -31.96 19.43
CA LEU A 558 28.17 -33.17 20.22
C LEU A 558 28.76 -34.44 19.58
N ARG A 559 28.84 -34.51 18.24
CA ARG A 559 29.27 -35.72 17.50
C ARG A 559 30.77 -35.77 17.17
N ARG A 560 31.53 -34.75 17.55
CA ARG A 560 32.96 -34.67 17.20
C ARG A 560 33.79 -35.75 17.92
N PRO A 561 34.81 -36.33 17.24
CA PRO A 561 35.69 -37.36 17.80
C PRO A 561 36.81 -36.80 18.69
N THR A 562 36.89 -35.48 18.86
CA THR A 562 37.80 -34.80 19.81
C THR A 562 36.99 -34.09 20.90
N GLN A 563 37.62 -33.61 21.98
CA GLN A 563 36.88 -32.89 23.02
C GLN A 563 36.32 -31.55 22.50
N SER A 564 35.04 -31.27 22.75
CA SER A 564 34.46 -29.96 22.44
C SER A 564 34.93 -28.91 23.45
N LYS A 565 35.28 -27.72 22.95
CA LYS A 565 35.58 -26.55 23.78
C LYS A 565 34.31 -25.91 24.37
N VAL A 566 33.17 -26.06 23.68
CA VAL A 566 31.93 -25.34 23.96
C VAL A 566 30.84 -26.22 24.55
N LEU A 567 30.83 -27.50 24.20
CA LEU A 567 29.92 -28.53 24.73
C LEU A 567 30.74 -29.76 25.17
N PRO A 568 31.66 -29.64 26.14
CA PRO A 568 32.50 -30.74 26.59
C PRO A 568 31.68 -31.93 27.10
N LEU A 569 31.96 -33.13 26.58
CA LEU A 569 31.35 -34.39 27.01
C LEU A 569 32.40 -35.30 27.67
N PRO A 570 32.04 -36.09 28.70
CA PRO A 570 32.92 -37.15 29.21
C PRO A 570 33.28 -38.17 28.13
N ASP A 571 34.47 -38.77 28.21
CA ASP A 571 35.01 -39.65 27.17
C ASP A 571 34.17 -40.91 26.89
N ASP A 572 33.51 -41.45 27.92
CA ASP A 572 32.61 -42.61 27.79
C ASP A 572 31.33 -42.25 27.03
N VAL A 573 30.83 -41.02 27.21
CA VAL A 573 29.64 -40.50 26.51
C VAL A 573 29.99 -40.20 25.07
N ARG A 574 31.05 -39.41 24.87
CA ARG A 574 31.53 -38.93 23.56
C ARG A 574 31.77 -40.05 22.55
N LYS A 575 32.32 -41.18 23.00
CA LYS A 575 32.56 -42.37 22.15
C LYS A 575 31.28 -43.04 21.66
N LYS A 576 30.19 -42.96 22.42
CA LYS A 576 28.90 -43.62 22.13
C LYS A 576 27.88 -42.71 21.43
N VAL A 577 28.12 -41.40 21.33
CA VAL A 577 27.19 -40.45 20.68
C VAL A 577 26.87 -40.83 19.22
N LYS A 578 27.82 -41.47 18.52
CA LYS A 578 27.63 -41.93 17.13
C LYS A 578 26.64 -43.09 17.00
N ASP A 579 26.40 -43.83 18.09
CA ASP A 579 25.51 -44.99 18.14
C ASP A 579 24.07 -44.61 18.54
N VAL A 580 23.84 -43.35 18.95
CA VAL A 580 22.52 -42.82 19.30
C VAL A 580 21.62 -42.82 18.05
N PRO A 581 20.52 -43.60 18.04
CA PRO A 581 19.64 -43.73 16.87
C PRO A 581 19.03 -42.40 16.46
N ILE A 582 18.93 -42.17 15.15
CA ILE A 582 18.35 -40.93 14.63
C ILE A 582 16.86 -41.16 14.39
N GLY A 583 16.06 -40.88 15.43
CA GLY A 583 14.60 -40.75 15.40
C GLY A 583 13.82 -42.03 15.75
N ILE A 584 12.64 -41.87 16.36
CA ILE A 584 11.73 -42.94 16.84
C ILE A 584 10.92 -43.56 15.69
N LEU A 585 10.53 -42.76 14.69
CA LEU A 585 9.70 -43.23 13.57
C LEU A 585 10.40 -44.28 12.67
N PRO A 586 11.69 -44.14 12.30
CA PRO A 586 12.39 -45.18 11.54
C PRO A 586 12.46 -46.52 12.27
N TYR A 587 12.60 -46.49 13.60
CA TYR A 587 12.56 -47.71 14.42
C TYR A 587 11.19 -48.39 14.32
N ILE A 588 10.11 -47.66 14.64
CA ILE A 588 8.73 -48.19 14.61
C ILE A 588 8.42 -48.79 13.23
N ARG A 589 8.70 -48.07 12.13
CA ARG A 589 8.37 -48.54 10.77
C ARG A 589 9.11 -49.81 10.37
N ASN A 590 10.38 -49.94 10.73
CA ASN A 590 11.15 -51.13 10.40
C ASN A 590 10.63 -52.35 11.16
N THR A 591 10.33 -52.20 12.45
CA THR A 591 9.81 -53.30 13.28
C THR A 591 8.41 -53.74 12.86
N ILE A 592 7.57 -52.82 12.36
CA ILE A 592 6.26 -53.16 11.81
C ILE A 592 6.37 -53.90 10.46
N ALA A 593 7.28 -53.46 9.58
CA ALA A 593 7.50 -54.10 8.29
C ALA A 593 8.07 -55.53 8.39
N GLU A 594 8.76 -55.86 9.48
CA GLU A 594 9.28 -57.22 9.73
C GLU A 594 8.18 -58.24 10.04
N ASN A 595 7.02 -57.81 10.56
CA ASN A 595 5.90 -58.70 10.87
C ASN A 595 4.53 -57.99 10.72
N PRO A 596 4.11 -57.68 9.47
CA PRO A 596 2.95 -56.83 9.22
C PRO A 596 1.62 -57.38 9.75
N SER A 597 1.49 -58.70 9.89
CA SER A 597 0.29 -59.37 10.41
C SER A 597 0.17 -59.34 11.93
N ALA A 598 1.10 -58.69 12.65
CA ALA A 598 1.05 -58.53 14.09
C ALA A 598 0.33 -57.25 14.53
N ASP A 599 -0.30 -57.31 15.71
CA ASP A 599 -0.80 -56.13 16.40
C ASP A 599 0.31 -55.50 17.25
N TYR A 600 0.52 -54.19 17.09
CA TYR A 600 1.57 -53.43 17.74
C TYR A 600 1.00 -52.48 18.78
N THR A 601 1.57 -52.53 19.98
CA THR A 601 1.35 -51.54 21.04
C THR A 601 2.66 -50.84 21.34
N ALA A 602 2.58 -49.73 22.07
CA ALA A 602 3.81 -49.08 22.52
C ALA A 602 4.62 -49.96 23.48
N GLU A 603 3.98 -50.85 24.24
CA GLU A 603 4.63 -51.86 25.07
C GLU A 603 5.36 -52.90 24.19
N SER A 604 4.76 -53.36 23.10
CA SER A 604 5.38 -54.36 22.21
C SER A 604 6.56 -53.80 21.41
N LEU A 605 6.58 -52.50 21.16
CA LEU A 605 7.68 -51.78 20.50
C LEU A 605 8.65 -51.15 21.51
N SER A 606 8.39 -51.28 22.81
CA SER A 606 9.28 -50.70 23.82
C SER A 606 10.60 -51.44 23.85
N ASN A 607 11.68 -50.68 24.02
CA ASN A 607 13.01 -51.22 24.25
C ASN A 607 13.83 -50.22 25.09
N GLU A 608 15.08 -50.56 25.38
CA GLU A 608 15.95 -49.75 26.21
C GLU A 608 16.20 -48.32 25.67
N ASN A 609 15.97 -48.07 24.38
CA ASN A 609 16.19 -46.78 23.69
C ASN A 609 14.91 -45.93 23.51
N TYR A 610 13.70 -46.48 23.68
CA TYR A 610 12.46 -45.73 23.41
C TYR A 610 11.36 -45.98 24.46
N SER A 611 10.81 -44.90 25.04
CA SER A 611 9.75 -44.99 26.04
C SER A 611 8.40 -45.36 25.43
N ILE A 612 7.55 -46.05 26.21
CA ILE A 612 6.17 -46.39 25.82
C ILE A 612 5.37 -45.11 25.48
N TYR A 613 5.62 -43.99 26.15
CA TYR A 613 4.94 -42.74 25.88
C TYR A 613 5.30 -42.15 24.50
N ASP A 614 6.59 -42.11 24.17
CA ASP A 614 7.07 -41.57 22.89
C ASP A 614 6.65 -42.47 21.71
N LEU A 615 6.67 -43.78 21.93
CA LEU A 615 6.16 -44.76 20.99
C LEU A 615 4.65 -44.59 20.76
N ASN A 616 3.85 -44.40 21.81
CA ASN A 616 2.41 -44.13 21.69
C ASN A 616 2.09 -42.86 20.90
N MET A 617 2.83 -41.78 21.15
CA MET A 617 2.72 -40.53 20.42
C MET A 617 3.01 -40.72 18.92
N LYS A 618 4.06 -41.49 18.59
CA LYS A 618 4.48 -41.73 17.20
C LYS A 618 3.59 -42.76 16.49
N LEU A 619 3.10 -43.79 17.18
CA LEU A 619 2.09 -44.72 16.67
C LEU A 619 0.78 -44.00 16.36
N SER A 620 0.31 -43.13 17.27
CA SER A 620 -0.85 -42.26 17.01
C SER A 620 -0.62 -41.32 15.83
N PHE A 621 0.61 -40.82 15.65
CA PHE A 621 0.98 -40.00 14.50
C PHE A 621 0.96 -40.79 13.18
N LEU A 622 1.45 -42.04 13.17
CA LEU A 622 1.40 -42.93 12.00
C LEU A 622 -0.03 -43.33 11.65
N GLN A 623 -0.86 -43.61 12.66
CA GLN A 623 -2.28 -43.89 12.48
C GLN A 623 -3.03 -42.73 11.83
N ARG A 624 -2.82 -41.48 12.31
CA ARG A 624 -3.41 -40.28 11.70
C ARG A 624 -2.96 -40.03 10.25
N ARG A 625 -1.84 -40.62 9.83
CA ARG A 625 -1.34 -40.56 8.45
C ARG A 625 -1.87 -41.69 7.58
N GLY A 626 -2.72 -42.57 8.13
CA GLY A 626 -3.23 -43.75 7.46
C GLY A 626 -2.17 -44.82 7.21
N GLU A 627 -1.04 -44.75 7.93
CA GLU A 627 0.03 -45.75 7.83
C GLU A 627 -0.22 -46.96 8.76
N LEU A 628 -1.15 -46.84 9.73
CA LEU A 628 -1.57 -47.92 10.62
C LEU A 628 -3.10 -47.88 10.81
N TYR A 629 -3.75 -49.04 10.88
CA TYR A 629 -5.12 -49.16 11.39
C TYR A 629 -5.11 -49.15 12.91
N ARG A 630 -6.06 -48.47 13.53
CA ARG A 630 -6.31 -48.63 14.97
C ARG A 630 -7.34 -49.74 15.16
N VAL A 631 -6.97 -50.82 15.83
CA VAL A 631 -7.86 -51.97 16.03
C VAL A 631 -8.57 -51.93 17.39
N SER A 632 -7.91 -51.36 18.39
CA SER A 632 -8.50 -51.03 19.68
C SER A 632 -7.74 -49.87 20.32
N GLU A 633 -8.14 -49.46 21.52
CA GLU A 633 -7.43 -48.41 22.24
C GLU A 633 -5.97 -48.83 22.53
N GLY A 634 -4.99 -48.07 22.02
CA GLY A 634 -3.56 -48.34 22.19
C GLY A 634 -2.96 -49.43 21.28
N VAL A 635 -3.76 -50.02 20.39
CA VAL A 635 -3.33 -51.14 19.53
C VAL A 635 -3.47 -50.77 18.06
N TYR A 636 -2.38 -50.97 17.33
CA TYR A 636 -2.23 -50.56 15.94
C TYR A 636 -1.83 -51.75 15.07
N HIS A 637 -2.35 -51.79 13.85
CA HIS A 637 -2.07 -52.83 12.87
C HIS A 637 -1.54 -52.23 11.58
N ASP A 638 -0.66 -52.93 10.87
CA ASP A 638 -0.14 -52.42 9.59
C ASP A 638 -1.27 -52.36 8.54
N VAL A 639 -1.34 -51.27 7.79
CA VAL A 639 -2.33 -51.14 6.71
C VAL A 639 -2.03 -52.04 5.51
N ASN A 640 -0.81 -52.56 5.43
CA ASN A 640 -0.31 -53.35 4.31
C ASN A 640 -0.46 -54.87 4.51
N ASP A 641 -1.02 -55.34 5.64
CA ASP A 641 -1.32 -56.76 5.81
C ASP A 641 -2.44 -57.20 4.82
N PRO A 642 -2.15 -58.09 3.84
CA PRO A 642 -3.11 -58.46 2.80
C PRO A 642 -4.28 -59.29 3.34
N ASP A 643 -4.11 -59.96 4.48
CA ASP A 643 -5.11 -60.86 5.07
C ASP A 643 -5.91 -60.19 6.20
N PHE A 644 -5.73 -58.89 6.40
CA PHE A 644 -6.34 -58.15 7.50
C PHE A 644 -7.86 -57.96 7.34
N ASP A 645 -8.65 -58.48 8.29
CA ASP A 645 -10.10 -58.26 8.34
C ASP A 645 -10.42 -56.82 8.73
N LYS A 646 -10.85 -56.03 7.73
CA LYS A 646 -11.24 -54.62 7.88
C LYS A 646 -12.36 -54.37 8.89
N LYS A 647 -13.12 -55.39 9.31
CA LYS A 647 -14.10 -55.26 10.39
C LYS A 647 -13.47 -55.03 11.76
N ARG A 648 -12.16 -55.31 11.92
CA ARG A 648 -11.39 -55.08 13.15
C ARG A 648 -10.98 -53.61 13.34
N ILE A 649 -11.15 -52.76 12.34
CA ILE A 649 -10.80 -51.34 12.44
C ILE A 649 -11.75 -50.67 13.43
N MET A 650 -11.20 -50.08 14.48
CA MET A 650 -11.95 -49.32 15.46
C MET A 650 -12.55 -48.08 14.78
N PRO A 651 -13.87 -47.82 14.89
CA PRO A 651 -14.47 -46.62 14.33
C PRO A 651 -13.86 -45.38 14.99
N GLU A 652 -13.32 -44.45 14.20
CA GLU A 652 -12.66 -43.26 14.73
C GLU A 652 -13.64 -42.39 15.54
N LYS A 653 -13.26 -42.02 16.77
CA LYS A 653 -13.89 -40.91 17.50
C LYS A 653 -13.59 -39.61 16.73
N THR A 654 -14.58 -39.18 15.95
CA THR A 654 -14.90 -37.82 15.50
C THR A 654 -13.70 -36.89 15.24
N PHE A 655 -13.30 -36.77 13.97
CA PHE A 655 -12.63 -35.59 13.44
C PHE A 655 -13.38 -34.31 13.88
N GLU A 656 -12.66 -33.26 14.30
CA GLU A 656 -13.29 -31.94 14.44
C GLU A 656 -13.86 -31.53 13.07
N ILE A 657 -15.12 -31.07 13.06
CA ILE A 657 -15.87 -30.63 11.86
C ILE A 657 -15.02 -29.71 10.96
N ARG A 658 -14.12 -28.93 11.57
CA ARG A 658 -13.22 -27.98 10.90
C ARG A 658 -12.21 -28.63 9.96
N ASP A 659 -11.65 -29.77 10.33
CA ASP A 659 -10.61 -30.44 9.54
C ASP A 659 -11.22 -31.16 8.33
N LEU A 660 -12.41 -31.76 8.51
CA LEU A 660 -13.21 -32.35 7.43
C LEU A 660 -13.62 -31.29 6.39
N LEU A 661 -14.10 -30.12 6.85
CA LEU A 661 -14.45 -29.01 5.95
C LEU A 661 -13.25 -28.47 5.18
N TRP A 662 -12.06 -28.41 5.80
CA TRP A 662 -10.85 -27.94 5.14
C TRP A 662 -10.40 -28.88 4.03
N ILE A 663 -10.46 -30.20 4.25
CA ILE A 663 -10.11 -31.21 3.24
C ILE A 663 -11.09 -31.17 2.06
N LEU A 664 -12.40 -31.13 2.34
CA LEU A 664 -13.44 -31.15 1.29
C LEU A 664 -13.41 -29.91 0.38
N VAL A 665 -13.13 -28.73 0.94
CA VAL A 665 -13.12 -27.47 0.18
C VAL A 665 -11.79 -27.24 -0.55
N LYS A 666 -10.67 -27.74 -0.02
CA LYS A 666 -9.34 -27.47 -0.58
C LYS A 666 -8.97 -28.40 -1.73
N ASP A 667 -9.30 -29.69 -1.65
CA ASP A 667 -8.80 -30.68 -2.63
C ASP A 667 -9.65 -30.77 -3.89
N ARG A 668 -10.92 -30.32 -3.88
CA ARG A 668 -11.80 -30.47 -5.04
C ARG A 668 -12.03 -29.21 -5.88
N ASN A 669 -11.69 -28.02 -5.37
CA ASN A 669 -11.93 -26.74 -6.06
C ASN A 669 -13.40 -26.54 -6.52
N ASP A 670 -14.32 -27.26 -5.88
CA ASP A 670 -15.76 -27.29 -6.14
C ASP A 670 -16.51 -26.44 -5.11
N SER A 671 -17.66 -25.91 -5.50
CA SER A 671 -18.58 -25.17 -4.62
C SER A 671 -19.62 -26.12 -4.04
N TYR A 672 -19.69 -26.21 -2.71
CA TYR A 672 -20.69 -26.99 -1.98
C TYR A 672 -21.64 -26.05 -1.20
N THR A 673 -22.91 -26.40 -1.16
CA THR A 673 -23.90 -25.83 -0.25
C THR A 673 -23.75 -26.40 1.16
N ILE A 674 -24.26 -25.71 2.18
CA ILE A 674 -24.22 -26.20 3.57
C ILE A 674 -25.02 -27.51 3.72
N SER A 675 -26.08 -27.69 2.92
CA SER A 675 -26.86 -28.93 2.90
C SER A 675 -26.07 -30.09 2.30
N GLU A 676 -25.36 -29.89 1.19
CA GLU A 676 -24.49 -30.93 0.62
C GLU A 676 -23.35 -31.30 1.56
N LEU A 677 -22.78 -30.32 2.29
CA LEU A 677 -21.80 -30.61 3.33
C LEU A 677 -22.41 -31.38 4.50
N SER A 678 -23.67 -31.11 4.86
CA SER A 678 -24.41 -31.86 5.87
C SER A 678 -24.59 -33.32 5.45
N ASP A 679 -24.95 -33.55 4.19
CA ASP A 679 -25.15 -34.89 3.64
C ASP A 679 -23.82 -35.66 3.48
N LEU A 680 -22.76 -34.98 3.06
CA LEU A 680 -21.43 -35.58 2.87
C LEU A 680 -20.70 -35.88 4.18
N THR A 681 -20.92 -35.06 5.22
CA THR A 681 -20.19 -35.17 6.49
C THR A 681 -21.02 -35.78 7.62
N GLY A 682 -22.34 -35.85 7.47
CA GLY A 682 -23.28 -36.31 8.50
C GLY A 682 -23.50 -35.33 9.66
N TYR A 683 -22.89 -34.13 9.62
CA TYR A 683 -23.08 -33.09 10.63
C TYR A 683 -24.26 -32.18 10.29
N SER A 684 -25.01 -31.73 11.29
CA SER A 684 -26.16 -30.84 11.03
C SER A 684 -25.73 -29.51 10.41
N VAL A 685 -26.63 -28.94 9.61
CA VAL A 685 -26.50 -27.60 8.98
C VAL A 685 -26.05 -26.54 10.01
N SER A 686 -26.59 -26.60 11.24
CA SER A 686 -26.21 -25.68 12.32
C SER A 686 -24.75 -25.86 12.76
N GLN A 687 -24.29 -27.10 12.94
CA GLN A 687 -22.92 -27.39 13.38
C GLN A 687 -21.89 -26.98 12.33
N ILE A 688 -22.20 -27.16 11.05
CA ILE A 688 -21.37 -26.71 9.92
C ILE A 688 -21.35 -25.17 9.87
N GLY A 689 -22.51 -24.52 10.03
CA GLY A 689 -22.61 -23.06 10.07
C GLY A 689 -21.76 -22.43 11.17
N THR A 690 -21.82 -22.95 12.39
CA THR A 690 -21.00 -22.47 13.51
C THR A 690 -19.50 -22.70 13.28
N ALA A 691 -19.12 -23.84 12.69
CA ALA A 691 -17.72 -24.14 12.38
C ALA A 691 -17.13 -23.17 11.33
N LEU A 692 -17.92 -22.76 10.33
CA LEU A 692 -17.50 -21.83 9.26
C LEU A 692 -17.34 -20.38 9.75
N VAL A 693 -18.19 -19.93 10.69
CA VAL A 693 -18.16 -18.55 11.23
C VAL A 693 -16.87 -18.26 12.01
N SER A 694 -16.23 -19.29 12.57
CA SER A 694 -15.09 -19.16 13.48
C SER A 694 -13.70 -19.27 12.80
N LEU A 695 -13.63 -19.40 11.47
CA LEU A 695 -12.39 -19.58 10.72
C LEU A 695 -11.96 -18.29 9.98
N ASP A 696 -11.09 -17.51 10.62
CA ASP A 696 -10.61 -16.21 10.12
C ASP A 696 -9.80 -16.30 8.80
N HIS A 697 -9.18 -17.44 8.53
CA HIS A 697 -8.34 -17.68 7.34
C HIS A 697 -9.13 -17.95 6.04
N LEU A 698 -10.43 -18.29 6.12
CA LEU A 698 -11.30 -18.52 4.96
C LEU A 698 -12.04 -17.25 4.49
N LYS A 699 -11.87 -16.11 5.18
CA LYS A 699 -12.39 -14.79 4.76
C LYS A 699 -11.92 -14.34 3.37
N ARG A 700 -10.90 -14.98 2.77
CA ARG A 700 -10.49 -14.77 1.37
C ARG A 700 -11.37 -15.49 0.36
N ILE A 701 -11.90 -16.67 0.69
CA ILE A 701 -12.89 -17.39 -0.13
C ILE A 701 -14.26 -16.71 0.00
N HIS A 702 -14.55 -16.15 1.17
CA HIS A 702 -15.78 -15.41 1.45
C HIS A 702 -15.99 -14.12 0.63
N ARG A 703 -14.95 -13.56 0.00
CA ARG A 703 -15.04 -12.37 -0.88
C ARG A 703 -15.41 -12.69 -2.32
N VAL A 704 -15.33 -13.95 -2.75
CA VAL A 704 -15.80 -14.38 -4.07
C VAL A 704 -17.30 -14.66 -4.05
N ALA A 705 -17.86 -14.96 -2.87
CA ALA A 705 -19.25 -15.39 -2.69
C ALA A 705 -20.26 -14.30 -2.27
N MET A 706 -19.84 -13.06 -1.98
CA MET A 706 -20.74 -12.02 -1.44
C MET A 706 -20.76 -10.77 -2.32
N GLY A 707 -21.52 -10.83 -3.41
CA GLY A 707 -22.09 -9.67 -4.07
C GLY A 707 -23.43 -9.27 -3.42
N THR A 708 -23.35 -8.58 -2.28
CA THR A 708 -24.42 -7.79 -1.60
C THR A 708 -25.73 -8.47 -1.19
N TYR A 709 -26.07 -8.28 0.10
CA TYR A 709 -27.28 -8.71 0.81
C TYR A 709 -28.57 -8.12 0.25
N VAL A 710 -29.67 -8.89 0.35
CA VAL A 710 -31.03 -8.38 0.59
C VAL A 710 -31.62 -9.14 1.78
N THR A 711 -32.21 -8.40 2.71
CA THR A 711 -32.93 -8.86 3.90
C THR A 711 -34.28 -9.47 3.52
N GLY A 712 -34.58 -10.70 3.94
CA GLY A 712 -35.92 -11.29 3.81
C GLY A 712 -35.94 -12.80 4.03
N ALA A 713 -36.89 -13.27 4.82
CA ALA A 713 -37.02 -14.65 5.30
C ALA A 713 -37.26 -15.68 4.16
N GLY A 714 -36.62 -16.85 4.31
CA GLY A 714 -37.02 -18.17 3.78
C GLY A 714 -37.46 -18.27 2.32
N LYS A 715 -36.51 -18.54 1.41
CA LYS A 715 -36.65 -19.31 0.15
C LYS A 715 -35.25 -19.47 -0.48
N ASP A 716 -35.00 -20.58 -1.18
CA ASP A 716 -33.70 -20.95 -1.73
C ASP A 716 -33.05 -19.84 -2.59
N PHE A 717 -31.78 -19.53 -2.29
CA PHE A 717 -31.08 -18.37 -2.83
C PHE A 717 -30.28 -18.70 -4.10
N VAL A 718 -30.93 -18.69 -5.26
CA VAL A 718 -30.24 -18.69 -6.57
C VAL A 718 -29.93 -17.23 -6.95
N THR A 719 -28.69 -16.93 -7.33
CA THR A 719 -28.32 -15.54 -7.68
C THR A 719 -28.92 -15.11 -9.03
N VAL A 720 -29.23 -13.82 -9.20
CA VAL A 720 -29.76 -13.27 -10.47
C VAL A 720 -28.92 -13.68 -11.70
N PRO A 721 -27.57 -13.62 -11.67
CA PRO A 721 -26.76 -14.13 -12.80
C PRO A 721 -26.92 -15.62 -13.09
N ASP A 722 -27.20 -16.44 -12.08
CA ASP A 722 -27.34 -17.89 -12.25
C ASP A 722 -28.73 -18.23 -12.80
N GLN A 723 -29.79 -17.54 -12.35
CA GLN A 723 -31.14 -17.63 -12.94
C GLN A 723 -31.14 -17.24 -14.42
N VAL A 724 -30.43 -16.16 -14.77
CA VAL A 724 -30.28 -15.72 -16.17
C VAL A 724 -29.48 -16.74 -16.98
N LEU A 725 -28.48 -17.40 -16.39
CA LEU A 725 -27.68 -18.41 -17.07
C LEU A 725 -28.48 -19.68 -17.34
N GLU A 726 -29.22 -20.17 -16.35
CA GLU A 726 -30.08 -21.35 -16.45
C GLU A 726 -31.16 -21.15 -17.52
N TYR A 727 -31.81 -19.98 -17.52
CA TYR A 727 -32.76 -19.61 -18.58
C TYR A 727 -32.12 -19.64 -19.97
N VAL A 728 -30.92 -19.07 -20.14
CA VAL A 728 -30.20 -19.07 -21.42
C VAL A 728 -29.85 -20.50 -21.85
N LYS A 729 -29.43 -21.37 -20.92
CA LYS A 729 -29.10 -22.78 -21.19
C LYS A 729 -30.32 -23.59 -21.62
N GLU A 730 -31.48 -23.34 -21.02
CA GLU A 730 -32.69 -24.13 -21.23
C GLU A 730 -33.53 -23.63 -22.42
N ASN A 731 -33.54 -22.32 -22.68
CA ASN A 731 -34.53 -21.69 -23.56
C ASN A 731 -33.93 -21.05 -24.82
N LEU A 732 -32.61 -20.89 -24.93
CA LEU A 732 -31.96 -20.28 -26.09
C LEU A 732 -31.05 -21.29 -26.80
N SER A 733 -31.26 -21.46 -28.11
CA SER A 733 -30.34 -22.23 -28.96
C SER A 733 -29.00 -21.51 -29.13
N GLU A 734 -27.95 -22.26 -29.51
CA GLU A 734 -26.66 -21.65 -29.89
C GLU A 734 -26.88 -20.55 -30.95
N GLY A 735 -26.43 -19.33 -30.67
CA GLY A 735 -26.74 -18.17 -31.49
C GLY A 735 -26.64 -16.83 -30.76
N GLU A 736 -26.98 -15.76 -31.47
CA GLU A 736 -27.03 -14.40 -30.93
C GLU A 736 -28.31 -14.16 -30.12
N PHE A 737 -28.18 -13.50 -28.98
CA PHE A 737 -29.30 -13.09 -28.11
C PHE A 737 -29.00 -11.77 -27.41
N THR A 738 -30.06 -11.13 -26.92
CA THR A 738 -30.08 -9.86 -26.21
C THR A 738 -30.81 -10.00 -24.89
N ALA A 739 -30.74 -8.96 -24.04
CA ALA A 739 -31.53 -8.93 -22.80
C ALA A 739 -33.05 -9.01 -23.05
N SER A 740 -33.52 -8.67 -24.26
CA SER A 740 -34.93 -8.73 -24.64
C SER A 740 -35.43 -10.16 -24.85
N ASP A 741 -34.51 -11.09 -25.14
CA ASP A 741 -34.80 -12.49 -25.44
C ASP A 741 -34.89 -13.35 -24.16
N ILE A 742 -34.68 -12.73 -22.99
CA ILE A 742 -34.71 -13.37 -21.68
C ILE A 742 -35.93 -12.88 -20.91
N ASN A 743 -36.86 -13.79 -20.62
CA ASN A 743 -38.09 -13.47 -19.91
C ASN A 743 -38.20 -14.30 -18.62
N ILE A 744 -37.68 -13.75 -17.52
CA ILE A 744 -37.74 -14.36 -16.19
C ILE A 744 -38.75 -13.54 -15.35
N PRO A 745 -39.88 -14.13 -14.91
CA PRO A 745 -41.01 -13.40 -14.30
C PRO A 745 -40.68 -12.48 -13.12
N ASP A 746 -39.60 -12.77 -12.38
CA ASP A 746 -39.22 -12.07 -11.15
C ASP A 746 -37.98 -11.16 -11.31
N LEU A 747 -37.48 -10.97 -12.54
CA LEU A 747 -36.31 -10.13 -12.80
C LEU A 747 -36.62 -8.91 -13.67
N THR A 748 -36.15 -7.74 -13.24
CA THR A 748 -36.21 -6.52 -14.04
C THR A 748 -35.24 -6.58 -15.22
N ARG A 749 -35.55 -5.87 -16.32
CA ARG A 749 -34.63 -5.72 -17.46
C ARG A 749 -33.24 -5.21 -17.07
N GLN A 750 -33.16 -4.34 -16.06
CA GLN A 750 -31.90 -3.81 -15.56
C GLN A 750 -31.07 -4.93 -14.88
N GLN A 751 -31.71 -5.75 -14.05
CA GLN A 751 -31.08 -6.92 -13.41
C GLN A 751 -30.56 -7.94 -14.43
N ILE A 752 -31.34 -8.23 -15.49
CA ILE A 752 -30.93 -9.11 -16.59
C ILE A 752 -29.73 -8.50 -17.35
N THR A 753 -29.79 -7.20 -17.66
CA THR A 753 -28.70 -6.50 -18.36
C THR A 753 -27.40 -6.48 -17.55
N ASP A 754 -27.49 -6.27 -16.24
CA ASP A 754 -26.33 -6.26 -15.34
C ASP A 754 -25.76 -7.66 -15.11
N ALA A 755 -26.60 -8.71 -15.15
CA ALA A 755 -26.14 -10.10 -15.19
C ALA A 755 -25.36 -10.39 -16.48
N LEU A 756 -25.91 -10.04 -17.66
CA LEU A 756 -25.28 -10.30 -18.96
C LEU A 756 -23.94 -9.57 -19.13
N LYS A 757 -23.73 -8.40 -18.53
CA LYS A 757 -22.42 -7.72 -18.51
C LYS A 757 -21.29 -8.58 -17.92
N LYS A 758 -21.62 -9.51 -17.02
CA LYS A 758 -20.65 -10.40 -16.34
C LYS A 758 -20.35 -11.66 -17.13
N PHE A 759 -21.19 -12.03 -18.11
CA PHE A 759 -21.07 -13.30 -18.84
C PHE A 759 -19.77 -13.43 -19.67
N PRO A 760 -19.27 -12.37 -20.34
CA PRO A 760 -17.98 -12.44 -21.04
C PRO A 760 -16.81 -12.69 -20.10
N GLN A 761 -16.82 -12.08 -18.91
CA GLN A 761 -15.75 -12.24 -17.91
C GLN A 761 -15.73 -13.64 -17.31
N LYS A 762 -16.90 -14.28 -17.22
CA LYS A 762 -17.06 -15.66 -16.73
C LYS A 762 -16.91 -16.72 -17.83
N GLY A 763 -16.71 -16.33 -19.09
CA GLY A 763 -16.58 -17.25 -20.22
C GLY A 763 -17.86 -18.00 -20.59
N LEU A 764 -19.03 -17.42 -20.26
CA LEU A 764 -20.36 -18.05 -20.43
C LEU A 764 -21.06 -17.64 -21.73
N ALA A 765 -20.82 -16.43 -22.22
CA ALA A 765 -21.30 -15.95 -23.52
C ALA A 765 -20.34 -14.88 -24.04
N LYS A 766 -20.14 -14.82 -25.37
CA LYS A 766 -19.27 -13.82 -25.99
C LYS A 766 -20.08 -12.57 -26.30
N ARG A 767 -19.64 -11.39 -25.85
CA ARG A 767 -20.25 -10.12 -26.28
C ARG A 767 -19.75 -9.80 -27.69
N ILE A 768 -20.64 -9.78 -28.67
CA ILE A 768 -20.29 -9.45 -30.06
C ILE A 768 -20.33 -7.93 -30.26
N LYS A 769 -21.36 -7.27 -29.71
CA LYS A 769 -21.55 -5.82 -29.77
C LYS A 769 -22.33 -5.32 -28.56
N THR A 770 -22.54 -4.01 -28.44
CA THR A 770 -23.25 -3.44 -27.29
C THR A 770 -24.66 -4.00 -27.19
N GLY A 771 -24.96 -4.73 -26.10
CA GLY A 771 -26.27 -5.33 -25.84
C GLY A 771 -26.54 -6.67 -26.54
N VAL A 772 -25.58 -7.21 -27.31
CA VAL A 772 -25.75 -8.48 -28.05
C VAL A 772 -24.66 -9.47 -27.64
N TYR A 773 -25.10 -10.67 -27.28
CA TYR A 773 -24.30 -11.77 -26.75
C TYR A 773 -24.48 -12.99 -27.65
N MET A 774 -23.46 -13.85 -27.74
CA MET A 774 -23.51 -15.10 -28.48
C MET A 774 -23.27 -16.25 -27.52
N TYR A 775 -24.23 -17.17 -27.49
CA TYR A 775 -24.18 -18.40 -26.73
C TYR A 775 -23.70 -19.53 -27.65
N THR A 776 -22.66 -20.27 -27.24
CA THR A 776 -22.00 -21.28 -28.09
C THR A 776 -22.06 -22.69 -27.48
N GLY A 777 -22.97 -22.93 -26.53
CA GLY A 777 -23.22 -24.25 -25.92
C GLY A 777 -22.08 -24.91 -25.13
N LYS A 778 -20.91 -24.26 -25.01
CA LYS A 778 -19.71 -24.83 -24.35
C LYS A 778 -19.39 -24.12 -23.04
N ASP A 779 -19.25 -24.88 -21.95
CA ASP A 779 -18.79 -24.37 -20.66
C ASP A 779 -17.29 -24.01 -20.73
N ARG A 780 -17.00 -22.70 -20.76
CA ARG A 780 -15.69 -22.04 -20.69
C ARG A 780 -14.87 -21.98 -21.98
N ILE A 781 -14.96 -20.83 -22.66
CA ILE A 781 -13.92 -20.36 -23.59
C ILE A 781 -13.02 -19.39 -22.82
N ARG A 782 -11.80 -19.80 -22.45
CA ARG A 782 -10.78 -18.88 -21.95
C ARG A 782 -10.27 -18.07 -23.15
N GLU A 783 -10.62 -16.79 -23.24
CA GLU A 783 -9.93 -15.90 -24.18
C GLU A 783 -8.44 -15.88 -23.83
N LYS A 784 -7.58 -16.20 -24.81
CA LYS A 784 -6.12 -16.06 -24.65
C LYS A 784 -5.82 -14.63 -24.24
N THR A 785 -5.15 -14.46 -23.10
CA THR A 785 -4.72 -13.14 -22.67
C THR A 785 -3.60 -12.65 -23.58
N MET A 786 -3.38 -11.33 -23.62
CA MET A 786 -2.28 -10.77 -24.40
C MET A 786 -0.90 -11.27 -23.93
N GLU A 787 -0.78 -11.61 -22.64
CA GLU A 787 0.41 -12.30 -22.12
C GLU A 787 0.56 -13.70 -22.73
N ASP A 788 -0.53 -14.45 -22.89
CA ASP A 788 -0.51 -15.78 -23.52
C ASP A 788 -0.12 -15.71 -25.00
N THR A 789 -0.59 -14.70 -25.75
CA THR A 789 -0.21 -14.48 -27.15
C THR A 789 1.26 -14.09 -27.31
N VAL A 790 1.80 -13.27 -26.39
CA VAL A 790 3.23 -12.93 -26.36
C VAL A 790 4.07 -14.16 -25.99
N MET A 791 3.61 -14.97 -25.04
CA MET A 791 4.28 -16.23 -24.66
C MET A 791 4.25 -17.25 -25.80
N ASP A 792 3.19 -17.35 -26.59
CA ASP A 792 3.13 -18.22 -27.77
C ASP A 792 4.19 -17.84 -28.82
N VAL A 793 4.54 -16.55 -28.95
CA VAL A 793 5.62 -16.12 -29.84
C VAL A 793 6.99 -16.46 -29.25
N ILE A 794 7.17 -16.20 -27.96
CA ILE A 794 8.42 -16.50 -27.25
C ILE A 794 8.72 -18.01 -27.27
N ASN A 795 7.68 -18.83 -27.07
CA ASN A 795 7.77 -20.30 -27.05
C ASN A 795 7.95 -20.91 -28.44
N LYS A 796 7.79 -20.15 -29.53
CA LYS A 796 8.03 -20.62 -30.91
C LYS A 796 9.48 -20.47 -31.35
N ASP A 797 10.19 -19.46 -30.84
CA ASP A 797 11.58 -19.16 -31.15
C ASP A 797 12.40 -19.01 -29.86
N ILE A 798 12.65 -20.12 -29.17
CA ILE A 798 13.09 -20.14 -27.77
C ILE A 798 14.52 -19.58 -27.55
N VAL A 799 15.28 -19.30 -28.62
CA VAL A 799 16.68 -18.86 -28.53
C VAL A 799 16.97 -17.64 -29.43
N ARG A 800 16.34 -16.50 -29.14
CA ARG A 800 16.71 -15.22 -29.78
C ARG A 800 16.42 -13.99 -28.92
N ASP A 801 17.06 -12.90 -29.30
CA ASP A 801 16.74 -11.58 -28.78
C ASP A 801 15.42 -11.07 -29.37
N TYR A 802 14.54 -10.61 -28.48
CA TYR A 802 13.27 -9.97 -28.76
C TYR A 802 13.35 -8.48 -28.51
N THR A 803 12.85 -7.71 -29.45
CA THR A 803 12.65 -6.27 -29.35
C THR A 803 11.16 -5.94 -29.36
N LEU A 804 10.80 -4.68 -29.13
CA LEU A 804 9.41 -4.25 -29.29
C LEU A 804 8.88 -4.45 -30.71
N LYS A 805 9.75 -4.47 -31.73
CA LYS A 805 9.36 -4.68 -33.14
C LYS A 805 8.81 -6.08 -33.37
N ASP A 806 9.32 -7.07 -32.66
CA ASP A 806 8.88 -8.47 -32.77
C ASP A 806 7.42 -8.68 -32.35
N PHE A 807 6.83 -7.70 -31.66
CA PHE A 807 5.44 -7.72 -31.19
C PHE A 807 4.57 -6.61 -31.80
N GLU A 808 5.04 -5.90 -32.83
CA GLU A 808 4.27 -4.83 -33.50
C GLU A 808 3.00 -5.35 -34.17
N PHE A 809 2.96 -6.64 -34.56
CA PHE A 809 1.79 -7.30 -35.13
C PHE A 809 0.58 -7.38 -34.16
N LEU A 810 0.78 -7.10 -32.86
CA LEU A 810 -0.29 -7.06 -31.86
C LEU A 810 -1.08 -5.73 -31.85
N ASP A 811 -0.65 -4.73 -32.63
CA ASP A 811 -1.30 -3.43 -32.81
C ASP A 811 -1.62 -2.71 -31.47
N LYS A 812 -0.61 -2.61 -30.61
CA LYS A 812 -0.69 -1.97 -29.27
C LYS A 812 0.35 -0.87 -29.08
N PRO A 813 0.03 0.16 -28.25
CA PRO A 813 0.98 1.22 -27.95
C PRO A 813 2.19 0.67 -27.18
N LYS A 814 3.39 1.17 -27.52
CA LYS A 814 4.69 0.66 -27.05
C LYS A 814 4.82 0.55 -25.53
N ASN A 815 4.12 1.40 -24.77
CA ASN A 815 4.08 1.38 -23.31
C ASN A 815 3.38 0.14 -22.74
N GLN A 816 2.33 -0.37 -23.39
CA GLN A 816 1.63 -1.58 -22.97
C GLN A 816 2.46 -2.84 -23.26
N LEU A 817 3.07 -2.93 -24.44
CA LEU A 817 3.98 -4.02 -24.79
C LEU A 817 5.20 -4.04 -23.85
N SER A 818 5.79 -2.88 -23.57
CA SER A 818 6.89 -2.75 -22.61
C SER A 818 6.50 -3.18 -21.19
N SER A 819 5.27 -2.89 -20.75
CA SER A 819 4.73 -3.33 -19.45
C SER A 819 4.56 -4.86 -19.38
N ILE A 820 4.11 -5.48 -20.48
CA ILE A 820 3.95 -6.94 -20.59
C ILE A 820 5.33 -7.63 -20.55
N LEU A 821 6.27 -7.19 -21.39
CA LEU A 821 7.64 -7.73 -21.41
C LEU A 821 8.34 -7.55 -20.06
N SER A 822 8.16 -6.41 -19.39
CA SER A 822 8.70 -6.17 -18.04
C SER A 822 8.07 -7.05 -16.96
N ARG A 823 6.84 -7.54 -17.17
CA ARG A 823 6.18 -8.52 -16.31
C ARG A 823 6.73 -9.92 -16.54
N LEU A 824 6.98 -10.29 -17.80
CA LEU A 824 7.61 -11.56 -18.16
C LEU A 824 9.05 -11.65 -17.63
N VAL A 825 9.79 -10.53 -17.62
CA VAL A 825 11.11 -10.44 -16.95
C VAL A 825 10.99 -10.69 -15.44
N ARG A 826 10.00 -10.07 -14.78
CA ARG A 826 9.76 -10.31 -13.34
C ARG A 826 9.31 -11.74 -13.02
N LYS A 827 8.67 -12.41 -13.97
CA LYS A 827 8.22 -13.80 -13.86
C LYS A 827 9.31 -14.81 -14.25
N GLY A 828 10.48 -14.36 -14.73
CA GLY A 828 11.62 -15.21 -15.08
C GLY A 828 11.58 -15.84 -16.47
N TYR A 829 10.64 -15.43 -17.33
CA TYR A 829 10.51 -15.94 -18.70
C TYR A 829 11.40 -15.21 -19.72
N LEU A 830 11.90 -14.03 -19.35
CA LEU A 830 12.80 -13.21 -20.16
C LEU A 830 13.87 -12.59 -19.25
N TYR A 831 15.04 -12.27 -19.78
CA TYR A 831 15.98 -11.35 -19.15
C TYR A 831 16.25 -10.15 -20.05
N ARG A 832 16.55 -9.01 -19.43
CA ARG A 832 16.82 -7.77 -20.16
C ARG A 832 18.31 -7.69 -20.47
N VAL A 833 18.67 -7.84 -21.75
CA VAL A 833 20.05 -7.73 -22.23
C VAL A 833 20.48 -6.27 -22.29
N SER A 834 19.61 -5.39 -22.83
CA SER A 834 19.87 -3.97 -22.95
C SER A 834 18.57 -3.16 -23.03
N LYS A 835 18.63 -1.84 -23.28
CA LYS A 835 17.44 -0.98 -23.30
C LYS A 835 16.55 -1.34 -24.50
N GLY A 836 15.50 -2.13 -24.25
CA GLY A 836 14.50 -2.50 -25.25
C GLY A 836 14.75 -3.85 -25.92
N VAL A 837 15.75 -4.61 -25.46
CA VAL A 837 16.10 -5.95 -25.92
C VAL A 837 15.92 -6.95 -24.77
N PHE A 838 15.22 -8.04 -25.03
CA PHE A 838 14.84 -9.08 -24.08
C PHE A 838 15.22 -10.44 -24.65
N HIS A 839 15.84 -11.30 -23.86
CA HIS A 839 16.22 -12.64 -24.29
C HIS A 839 15.38 -13.68 -23.54
N SER A 840 14.95 -14.72 -24.25
CA SER A 840 14.17 -15.84 -23.68
C SER A 840 15.02 -16.76 -22.84
N THR A 841 14.50 -17.20 -21.70
CA THR A 841 15.20 -18.15 -20.84
C THR A 841 14.99 -19.57 -21.36
N GLU A 842 16.04 -20.18 -21.89
CA GLU A 842 16.17 -21.64 -21.93
C GLU A 842 16.99 -22.09 -20.70
N ASP A 843 16.75 -23.31 -20.23
CA ASP A 843 17.28 -23.92 -19.00
C ASP A 843 18.69 -23.45 -18.58
N VAL A 844 18.78 -22.60 -17.56
CA VAL A 844 19.97 -22.50 -16.69
C VAL A 844 19.60 -23.06 -15.32
N LYS A 845 19.37 -24.37 -15.33
CA LYS A 845 19.62 -25.27 -14.21
C LYS A 845 20.95 -25.98 -14.41
N GLU A 846 22.02 -25.28 -14.80
CA GLU A 846 23.40 -25.75 -14.70
C GLU A 846 24.34 -24.60 -15.10
N GLU A 847 24.88 -23.87 -14.11
CA GLU A 847 26.27 -23.41 -14.00
C GLU A 847 26.50 -22.68 -12.68
#